data_AF-A0A084VW52-F1
#
_entry.id   AF-A0A084VW52-F1
#
_cell.length_a   1.000
_cell.length_b   1.000
_cell.length_c   1.000
_cell.angle_alpha   90.00
_cell.angle_beta   90.00
_cell.angle_gamma   90.00
#
_symmetry.space_group_name_H-M   'P 1'
#
loop_
_entity.id
_entity.type
_entity.pdbx_description
1 polymer ?
#
loop_
_entity_poly.entity_id
_entity_poly.type
_entity_poly.pdbx_seq_one_letter_code
_entity_poly.pdbx_strand_id
1 'polypeptide(L)'
;MGLLWRSYGIFALVTLMGVLAQYEWQPKDAFDEIKIRFDKVTGDNCPILPPRDLTLPEESVSHLPDIKDVNINPVFPNRTALLHLHNMALSRAFFWSYILQSRFIRPAINDTYDPGMMYYFLSTVADVSSNRHINASAIYFAPNSSYSSSYRGFFNKTFPRFAPRTYREDDFNDPIHLQKISTLNTFFVKDLGAFPPNSALHDYTIKNYHINEWYNHWLPDNVDKRHDTKTTYQVEIRYANNTNETFTFHGPPGADENPGPVKFTKPYFDCRRSNKWLVSAVTPIADIYPRHTQFRHIEYPTYTAVSVLEMDFERIDINQCPKGEGNKGPNVFADTARCKKETTECEPIDGWGFRRGGYQCRCKPGFRLPGVVRRPYLGEILERASDEQYYNGFDCMKIGWVQKVPIKWFRLPEYIREQYLNRYYEYKNYTTGPSSLHSEKLNINEVLKFILGVNGRTCKNFHPQDLVLTGEFAYEAQKQFENEAKMAIRLANFISAFLQISDPSEVYSGKRVADKPLTEDQMMGETLALVLGNTRIWSAATFWDRRKFTNRTLFAPYAYKRELNTRKFNLEDLARFNKTGEEYIDKPFFRLLKQRWASNFDSLEKYYLKIRLRHNETGEYDQRYEHYPNFYHAATMDHGYWTTPEFDCKGYVKKWLITYAVPFFGWDSLKAKLEFKGVVAVSMNMLQLDINQCPDNYYEPNAFKNTHKCDEKSSYCVPILGRGYETGGYKCECLQGFEYPYEDLITYYDGQLVEAEFENIVNDKESRFDTFKCRLAGAASLQVQFTILAVLALVGWMLLHRNQC
;
A
#
# COMPACT_ATOMS: atom_id res chain seq x y z
N MET A 1 21.56 -61.14 -15.33
CA MET A 1 21.71 -59.69 -15.04
C MET A 1 21.32 -58.78 -16.21
N GLY A 2 21.77 -59.02 -17.46
CA GLY A 2 21.48 -58.11 -18.58
C GLY A 2 19.99 -57.95 -18.98
N LEU A 3 19.15 -58.98 -18.82
CA LEU A 3 17.71 -58.88 -19.11
C LEU A 3 16.94 -58.06 -18.08
N LEU A 4 17.27 -58.21 -16.79
CA LEU A 4 16.69 -57.41 -15.70
C LEU A 4 17.03 -55.92 -15.85
N TRP A 5 18.26 -55.60 -16.25
CA TRP A 5 18.67 -54.22 -16.50
C TRP A 5 17.94 -53.60 -17.71
N ARG A 6 17.68 -54.39 -18.76
CA ARG A 6 16.89 -53.95 -19.92
C ARG A 6 15.41 -53.77 -19.57
N SER A 7 14.82 -54.65 -18.76
CA SER A 7 13.43 -54.50 -18.33
C SER A 7 13.25 -53.32 -17.36
N TYR A 8 14.21 -53.07 -16.46
CA TYR A 8 14.22 -51.87 -15.62
C TYR A 8 14.42 -50.60 -16.46
N GLY A 9 15.30 -50.65 -17.48
CA GLY A 9 15.48 -49.55 -18.42
C GLY A 9 14.21 -49.22 -19.20
N ILE A 10 13.52 -50.23 -19.74
CA ILE A 10 12.25 -50.05 -20.48
C ILE A 10 11.13 -49.58 -19.54
N PHE A 11 11.01 -50.15 -18.34
CA PHE A 11 10.03 -49.71 -17.35
C PHE A 11 10.28 -48.25 -16.94
N ALA A 12 11.53 -47.87 -16.68
CA ALA A 12 11.90 -46.49 -16.39
C ALA A 12 11.61 -45.54 -17.56
N LEU A 13 11.77 -45.98 -18.81
CA LEU A 13 11.48 -45.18 -20.01
C LEU A 13 9.98 -45.01 -20.23
N VAL A 14 9.19 -46.06 -19.98
CA VAL A 14 7.72 -46.03 -20.05
C VAL A 14 7.14 -45.18 -18.92
N THR A 15 7.68 -45.26 -17.70
CA THR A 15 7.26 -44.36 -16.61
C THR A 15 7.67 -42.92 -16.88
N LEU A 16 8.86 -42.65 -17.43
CA LEU A 16 9.25 -41.30 -17.86
C LEU A 16 8.34 -40.75 -18.95
N MET A 17 8.01 -41.56 -19.97
CA MET A 17 7.08 -41.16 -21.04
C MET A 17 5.66 -40.93 -20.49
N GLY A 18 5.19 -41.76 -19.55
CA GLY A 18 3.89 -41.58 -18.90
C GLY A 18 3.82 -40.29 -18.07
N VAL A 19 4.89 -39.94 -17.35
CA VAL A 19 4.96 -38.70 -16.56
C VAL A 19 5.03 -37.46 -17.46
N LEU A 20 5.74 -37.54 -18.59
CA LEU A 20 5.83 -36.42 -19.55
C LEU A 20 4.51 -36.19 -20.32
N ALA A 21 3.77 -37.27 -20.64
CA ALA A 21 2.49 -37.17 -21.34
C ALA A 21 1.36 -36.54 -20.49
N GLN A 22 1.40 -36.70 -19.16
CA GLN A 22 0.37 -36.17 -18.24
C GLN A 22 0.19 -34.64 -18.27
N TYR A 23 1.23 -33.90 -18.69
CA TYR A 23 1.22 -32.43 -18.73
C TYR A 23 1.28 -31.85 -20.16
N GLU A 24 1.15 -32.69 -21.20
CA GLU A 24 1.19 -32.25 -22.60
C GLU A 24 0.07 -31.25 -22.94
N TRP A 25 -1.06 -31.31 -22.22
CA TRP A 25 -2.18 -30.40 -22.39
C TRP A 25 -1.86 -28.93 -22.05
N GLN A 26 -0.73 -28.66 -21.38
CA GLN A 26 -0.29 -27.31 -21.01
C GLN A 26 0.71 -26.76 -22.05
N PRO A 27 0.24 -26.06 -23.12
CA PRO A 27 1.14 -25.45 -24.07
C PRO A 27 1.91 -24.30 -23.42
N LYS A 28 3.16 -24.13 -23.85
CA LYS A 28 4.00 -23.01 -23.47
C LYS A 28 3.30 -21.68 -23.78
N ASP A 29 3.24 -20.79 -22.80
CA ASP A 29 2.57 -19.49 -22.93
C ASP A 29 3.52 -18.31 -22.58
N ALA A 30 2.97 -17.09 -22.59
CA ALA A 30 3.74 -15.87 -22.30
C ALA A 30 4.35 -15.86 -20.89
N PHE A 31 3.74 -16.51 -19.90
CA PHE A 31 4.33 -16.63 -18.57
C PHE A 31 5.62 -17.47 -18.63
N ASP A 32 5.62 -18.59 -19.36
CA ASP A 32 6.83 -19.43 -19.48
C ASP A 32 7.96 -18.68 -20.17
N GLU A 33 7.66 -17.86 -21.17
CA GLU A 33 8.67 -17.06 -21.85
C GLU A 33 9.35 -16.05 -20.91
N ILE A 34 8.56 -15.36 -20.07
CA ILE A 34 9.09 -14.43 -19.08
C ILE A 34 9.81 -15.19 -17.97
N LYS A 35 9.26 -16.30 -17.49
CA LYS A 35 9.88 -17.12 -16.43
C LYS A 35 11.24 -17.68 -16.86
N ILE A 36 11.38 -18.14 -18.10
CA ILE A 36 12.68 -18.57 -18.65
C ILE A 36 13.69 -17.42 -18.68
N ARG A 37 13.28 -16.21 -19.08
CA ARG A 37 14.18 -15.03 -19.06
C ARG A 37 14.57 -14.65 -17.64
N PHE A 38 13.62 -14.70 -16.71
CA PHE A 38 13.81 -14.43 -15.30
C PHE A 38 14.85 -15.38 -14.69
N ASP A 39 14.69 -16.70 -14.91
CA ASP A 39 15.56 -17.74 -14.34
C ASP A 39 16.93 -17.83 -15.03
N LYS A 40 17.05 -17.33 -16.28
CA LYS A 40 18.33 -17.32 -17.03
C LYS A 40 19.37 -16.41 -16.37
N VAL A 41 18.96 -15.35 -15.68
CA VAL A 41 19.86 -14.35 -15.11
C VAL A 41 20.16 -14.66 -13.65
N THR A 42 21.43 -14.73 -13.30
CA THR A 42 21.94 -14.94 -11.94
C THR A 42 22.99 -13.90 -11.60
N GLY A 43 23.30 -13.76 -10.30
CA GLY A 43 24.33 -12.81 -9.85
C GLY A 43 25.71 -13.05 -10.48
N ASP A 44 26.03 -14.29 -10.84
CA ASP A 44 27.33 -14.67 -11.40
C ASP A 44 27.43 -14.39 -12.90
N ASN A 45 26.34 -14.57 -13.65
CA ASN A 45 26.34 -14.42 -15.11
C ASN A 45 25.95 -13.01 -15.57
N CYS A 46 25.29 -12.22 -14.73
CA CYS A 46 24.80 -10.89 -15.08
C CYS A 46 25.86 -9.91 -15.63
N PRO A 47 27.15 -9.93 -15.23
CA PRO A 47 28.13 -9.00 -15.77
C PRO A 47 28.53 -9.28 -17.23
N ILE A 48 28.24 -10.48 -17.72
CA ILE A 48 28.60 -10.94 -19.06
C ILE A 48 27.44 -10.71 -20.03
N LEU A 49 26.21 -10.66 -19.50
CA LEU A 49 25.00 -10.51 -20.29
C LEU A 49 24.81 -9.07 -20.82
N PRO A 50 24.27 -8.91 -22.04
CA PRO A 50 23.95 -7.59 -22.57
C PRO A 50 22.79 -6.95 -21.78
N PRO A 51 22.70 -5.60 -21.71
CA PRO A 51 21.64 -4.91 -20.96
C PRO A 51 20.21 -5.33 -21.33
N ARG A 52 19.96 -5.73 -22.59
CA ARG A 52 18.65 -6.22 -23.04
C ARG A 52 18.20 -7.50 -22.32
N ASP A 53 19.14 -8.37 -21.97
CA ASP A 53 18.83 -9.63 -21.26
C ASP A 53 18.63 -9.39 -19.75
N LEU A 54 19.01 -8.23 -19.23
CA LEU A 54 18.86 -7.81 -17.84
C LEU A 54 17.58 -7.00 -17.59
N THR A 55 16.68 -6.95 -18.57
CA THR A 55 15.42 -6.21 -18.49
C THR A 55 14.27 -7.10 -18.97
N LEU A 56 13.12 -6.99 -18.30
CA LEU A 56 11.87 -7.60 -18.75
C LEU A 56 11.02 -6.58 -19.52
N PRO A 57 10.05 -7.03 -20.32
CA PRO A 57 9.08 -6.13 -20.95
C PRO A 57 8.34 -5.28 -19.92
N GLU A 58 8.05 -4.03 -20.26
CA GLU A 58 7.30 -3.08 -19.42
C GLU A 58 5.92 -3.62 -19.03
N GLU A 59 5.27 -4.29 -19.99
CA GLU A 59 3.96 -4.92 -19.85
C GLU A 59 3.92 -6.10 -18.87
N SER A 60 5.07 -6.50 -18.30
CA SER A 60 5.13 -7.53 -17.24
C SER A 60 4.55 -7.01 -15.91
N VAL A 61 4.45 -5.69 -15.74
CA VAL A 61 3.79 -5.09 -14.57
C VAL A 61 2.53 -4.39 -15.05
N SER A 62 1.38 -5.00 -14.77
CA SER A 62 0.07 -4.45 -15.15
C SER A 62 -0.52 -3.59 -14.03
N HIS A 63 -1.44 -2.68 -14.36
CA HIS A 63 -2.19 -1.85 -13.40
C HIS A 63 -1.27 -1.01 -12.50
N LEU A 64 -0.31 -0.30 -13.11
CA LEU A 64 0.51 0.66 -12.38
C LEU A 64 -0.39 1.76 -11.78
N PRO A 65 -0.22 2.09 -10.48
CA PRO A 65 -1.05 3.10 -9.84
C PRO A 65 -0.72 4.49 -10.39
N ASP A 66 -1.75 5.24 -10.80
CA ASP A 66 -1.66 6.66 -11.15
C ASP A 66 -2.29 7.50 -10.03
N ILE A 67 -1.54 8.50 -9.54
CA ILE A 67 -2.01 9.43 -8.50
C ILE A 67 -3.28 10.19 -8.89
N LYS A 68 -3.54 10.37 -10.19
CA LYS A 68 -4.78 10.98 -10.71
C LYS A 68 -6.01 10.13 -10.38
N ASP A 69 -5.85 8.82 -10.38
CA ASP A 69 -6.94 7.86 -10.22
C ASP A 69 -7.15 7.42 -8.76
N VAL A 70 -6.14 7.54 -7.89
CA VAL A 70 -6.17 7.05 -6.49
C VAL A 70 -7.34 7.60 -5.65
N ASN A 71 -7.81 8.81 -5.97
CA ASN A 71 -8.93 9.44 -5.25
C ASN A 71 -10.29 9.21 -5.93
N ILE A 72 -10.32 8.64 -7.14
CA ILE A 72 -11.52 8.45 -7.96
C ILE A 72 -11.88 6.97 -8.00
N ASN A 73 -10.90 6.13 -8.36
CA ASN A 73 -11.06 4.69 -8.49
C ASN A 73 -10.43 3.99 -7.29
N PRO A 74 -11.02 2.87 -6.84
CA PRO A 74 -10.40 2.07 -5.80
C PRO A 74 -9.10 1.45 -6.30
N VAL A 75 -8.12 1.42 -5.41
CA VAL A 75 -6.84 0.79 -5.67
C VAL A 75 -6.98 -0.68 -5.33
N PHE A 76 -6.70 -1.56 -6.29
CA PHE A 76 -6.74 -2.99 -6.05
C PHE A 76 -5.80 -3.40 -4.90
N PRO A 77 -6.18 -4.36 -4.04
CA PRO A 77 -5.34 -4.80 -2.93
C PRO A 77 -3.93 -5.21 -3.36
N ASN A 78 -3.81 -5.89 -4.49
CA ASN A 78 -2.53 -6.29 -5.11
C ASN A 78 -1.66 -5.13 -5.65
N ARG A 79 -2.18 -3.89 -5.72
CA ARG A 79 -1.45 -2.69 -6.15
C ARG A 79 -1.15 -1.74 -5.00
N THR A 80 -1.61 -2.03 -3.79
CA THR A 80 -1.33 -1.22 -2.61
C THR A 80 0.18 -1.09 -2.34
N ALA A 81 0.97 -2.15 -2.52
CA ALA A 81 2.42 -2.11 -2.35
C ALA A 81 3.12 -1.21 -3.39
N LEU A 82 2.69 -1.26 -4.65
CA LEU A 82 3.19 -0.37 -5.71
C LEU A 82 2.80 1.09 -5.47
N LEU A 83 1.59 1.32 -4.94
CA LEU A 83 1.15 2.67 -4.56
C LEU A 83 1.98 3.21 -3.39
N HIS A 84 2.33 2.37 -2.42
CA HIS A 84 3.22 2.77 -1.34
C HIS A 84 4.62 3.11 -1.87
N LEU A 85 5.16 2.32 -2.81
CA LEU A 85 6.44 2.62 -3.47
C LEU A 85 6.41 3.99 -4.16
N HIS A 86 5.33 4.27 -4.89
CA HIS A 86 5.06 5.57 -5.51
C HIS A 86 5.04 6.71 -4.48
N ASN A 87 4.24 6.58 -3.42
CA ASN A 87 4.09 7.62 -2.40
C ASN A 87 5.39 7.86 -1.61
N MET A 88 6.17 6.82 -1.37
CA MET A 88 7.49 6.92 -0.76
C MET A 88 8.47 7.71 -1.63
N ALA A 89 8.59 7.36 -2.93
CA ALA A 89 9.45 8.09 -3.86
C ALA A 89 9.06 9.58 -3.96
N LEU A 90 7.75 9.85 -4.00
CA LEU A 90 7.22 11.20 -4.02
C LEU A 90 7.51 11.97 -2.72
N SER A 91 7.28 11.36 -1.56
CA SER A 91 7.58 11.94 -0.24
C SER A 91 9.06 12.33 -0.13
N ARG A 92 9.98 11.45 -0.57
CA ARG A 92 11.41 11.72 -0.53
C ARG A 92 11.80 12.87 -1.45
N ALA A 93 11.27 12.89 -2.67
CA ALA A 93 11.53 13.98 -3.60
C ALA A 93 11.04 15.34 -3.07
N PHE A 94 9.88 15.38 -2.42
CA PHE A 94 9.38 16.58 -1.75
C PHE A 94 10.28 17.03 -0.61
N PHE A 95 10.66 16.11 0.28
CA PHE A 95 11.57 16.43 1.39
C PHE A 95 12.87 17.04 0.88
N TRP A 96 13.53 16.37 -0.07
CA TRP A 96 14.81 16.84 -0.59
C TRP A 96 14.66 18.17 -1.32
N SER A 97 13.63 18.35 -2.14
CA SER A 97 13.39 19.63 -2.83
C SER A 97 13.16 20.78 -1.84
N TYR A 98 12.44 20.52 -0.73
CA TYR A 98 12.19 21.49 0.33
C TYR A 98 13.48 21.86 1.08
N ILE A 99 14.20 20.86 1.62
CA ILE A 99 15.35 21.13 2.50
C ILE A 99 16.52 21.77 1.75
N LEU A 100 16.72 21.37 0.49
CA LEU A 100 17.75 21.91 -0.39
C LEU A 100 17.53 23.41 -0.69
N GLN A 101 16.28 23.87 -0.69
CA GLN A 101 15.91 25.27 -0.91
C GLN A 101 15.67 26.04 0.41
N SER A 102 15.70 25.38 1.57
CA SER A 102 15.40 26.02 2.87
C SER A 102 16.37 27.16 3.23
N ARG A 103 17.57 27.19 2.64
CA ARG A 103 18.55 28.29 2.79
C ARG A 103 18.03 29.66 2.38
N PHE A 104 16.98 29.73 1.56
CA PHE A 104 16.37 31.00 1.15
C PHE A 104 15.41 31.58 2.20
N ILE A 105 15.05 30.78 3.20
CA ILE A 105 14.18 31.15 4.34
C ILE A 105 15.00 31.87 5.41
N ARG A 106 16.13 31.29 5.84
CA ARG A 106 16.95 31.84 6.91
C ARG A 106 18.18 32.57 6.36
N PRO A 107 18.58 33.74 6.91
CA PRO A 107 19.82 34.37 6.52
C PRO A 107 21.00 33.41 6.74
N ALA A 108 21.93 33.38 5.78
CA ALA A 108 23.15 32.58 5.85
C ALA A 108 24.08 33.15 6.92
N ILE A 109 23.86 32.77 8.18
CA ILE A 109 24.74 33.11 9.29
C ILE A 109 25.64 31.90 9.54
N ASN A 110 26.89 31.98 9.07
CA ASN A 110 28.05 31.14 9.37
C ASN A 110 27.97 29.60 9.16
N ASP A 111 26.80 29.01 8.89
CA ASP A 111 26.63 27.56 8.74
C ASP A 111 25.72 27.19 7.56
N THR A 112 26.07 26.12 6.83
CA THR A 112 25.17 25.50 5.85
C THR A 112 24.00 24.84 6.56
N TYR A 113 22.78 25.18 6.15
CA TYR A 113 21.55 24.46 6.51
C TYR A 113 21.43 23.10 5.79
N ASP A 114 22.41 22.75 4.95
CA ASP A 114 22.41 21.51 4.17
C ASP A 114 22.57 20.26 5.04
N PRO A 115 21.79 19.19 4.77
CA PRO A 115 21.96 17.91 5.42
C PRO A 115 23.37 17.35 5.20
N GLY A 116 23.94 16.78 6.27
CA GLY A 116 25.21 16.08 6.19
C GLY A 116 25.08 14.73 5.48
N MET A 117 26.22 14.12 5.19
CA MET A 117 26.32 12.88 4.44
C MET A 117 25.67 11.71 5.18
N MET A 118 25.78 11.64 6.50
CA MET A 118 25.14 10.57 7.29
C MET A 118 23.62 10.65 7.21
N TYR A 119 23.07 11.87 7.19
CA TYR A 119 21.64 12.10 6.98
C TYR A 119 21.13 11.40 5.71
N TYR A 120 21.82 11.57 4.57
CA TYR A 120 21.43 10.93 3.31
C TYR A 120 21.40 9.41 3.42
N PHE A 121 22.43 8.80 4.00
CA PHE A 121 22.52 7.35 4.16
C PHE A 121 21.43 6.81 5.08
N LEU A 122 21.26 7.38 6.27
CA LEU A 122 20.26 6.94 7.24
C LEU A 122 18.83 7.20 6.74
N SER A 123 18.62 8.21 5.89
CA SER A 123 17.36 8.45 5.20
C SER A 123 16.99 7.29 4.26
N THR A 124 17.94 6.78 3.45
CA THR A 124 17.71 5.60 2.61
C THR A 124 17.54 4.30 3.41
N VAL A 125 18.21 4.17 4.57
CA VAL A 125 18.01 3.05 5.50
C VAL A 125 16.60 3.05 6.08
N ALA A 126 16.07 4.21 6.44
CA ALA A 126 14.72 4.35 6.97
C ALA A 126 13.66 3.90 5.96
N ASP A 127 13.86 4.20 4.67
CA ASP A 127 12.96 3.76 3.60
C ASP A 127 12.87 2.23 3.52
N VAL A 128 14.02 1.54 3.53
CA VAL A 128 14.08 0.06 3.43
C VAL A 128 13.64 -0.63 4.73
N SER A 129 13.94 -0.05 5.90
CA SER A 129 13.55 -0.63 7.20
C SER A 129 12.05 -0.52 7.47
N SER A 130 11.40 0.54 7.00
CA SER A 130 9.97 0.80 7.26
C SER A 130 9.00 -0.18 6.58
N ASN A 131 9.40 -0.76 5.44
CA ASN A 131 8.56 -1.67 4.69
C ASN A 131 9.37 -2.83 4.10
N ARG A 132 8.96 -4.05 4.44
CA ARG A 132 9.59 -5.28 3.94
C ARG A 132 9.48 -5.46 2.42
N HIS A 133 8.53 -4.80 1.75
CA HIS A 133 8.36 -4.86 0.29
C HIS A 133 9.38 -4.00 -0.45
N ILE A 134 9.91 -2.95 0.19
CA ILE A 134 10.97 -2.12 -0.38
C ILE A 134 12.29 -2.86 -0.17
N ASN A 135 12.95 -3.19 -1.27
CA ASN A 135 14.22 -3.91 -1.26
C ASN A 135 15.41 -2.93 -1.26
N ALA A 136 15.27 -1.77 -1.92
CA ALA A 136 16.30 -0.76 -1.98
C ALA A 136 15.74 0.66 -2.11
N SER A 137 16.52 1.62 -1.63
CA SER A 137 16.28 3.07 -1.74
C SER A 137 17.58 3.78 -2.11
N ALA A 138 17.50 4.72 -3.02
CA ALA A 138 18.64 5.50 -3.48
C ALA A 138 18.25 6.94 -3.82
N ILE A 139 19.22 7.84 -3.68
CA ILE A 139 19.16 9.19 -4.24
C ILE A 139 20.34 9.32 -5.17
N TYR A 140 20.09 9.59 -6.45
CA TYR A 140 21.15 9.72 -7.45
C TYR A 140 21.26 11.17 -7.89
N PHE A 141 22.41 11.79 -7.62
CA PHE A 141 22.68 13.15 -8.09
C PHE A 141 23.26 13.14 -9.50
N ALA A 142 22.90 14.16 -10.27
CA ALA A 142 23.61 14.53 -11.48
C ALA A 142 25.07 14.90 -11.15
N PRO A 143 26.00 14.71 -12.11
CA PRO A 143 27.41 15.05 -11.91
C PRO A 143 27.58 16.51 -11.50
N ASN A 144 28.46 16.77 -10.54
CA ASN A 144 28.78 18.12 -10.06
C ASN A 144 27.58 18.93 -9.54
N SER A 145 26.51 18.26 -9.09
CA SER A 145 25.28 18.93 -8.61
C SER A 145 25.06 18.84 -7.09
N SER A 146 25.73 17.94 -6.37
CA SER A 146 25.54 17.77 -4.93
C SER A 146 26.54 18.58 -4.10
N TYR A 147 26.05 19.45 -3.23
CA TYR A 147 26.83 20.15 -2.21
C TYR A 147 26.84 19.36 -0.90
N SER A 148 27.91 19.48 -0.12
CA SER A 148 27.99 18.79 1.17
C SER A 148 28.79 19.58 2.19
N SER A 149 28.27 19.60 3.42
CA SER A 149 28.92 20.16 4.60
C SER A 149 29.85 19.17 5.32
N SER A 150 29.96 17.92 4.84
CA SER A 150 30.66 16.83 5.53
C SER A 150 32.19 16.84 5.39
N TYR A 151 32.77 17.81 4.70
CA TYR A 151 34.23 17.98 4.57
C TYR A 151 34.67 19.41 4.87
N ARG A 152 35.74 19.56 5.66
CA ARG A 152 36.29 20.88 6.03
C ARG A 152 36.76 21.64 4.78
N GLY A 153 36.25 22.88 4.60
CA GLY A 153 36.60 23.74 3.45
C GLY A 153 35.92 23.35 2.13
N PHE A 154 34.97 22.40 2.15
CA PHE A 154 34.22 21.94 0.99
C PHE A 154 32.83 22.61 0.89
N PHE A 155 32.74 23.90 1.17
CA PHE A 155 31.46 24.62 1.22
C PHE A 155 30.92 25.01 -0.17
N ASN A 156 31.81 25.41 -1.09
CA ASN A 156 31.44 25.88 -2.42
C ASN A 156 31.88 24.91 -3.53
N LYS A 157 31.99 23.63 -3.19
CA LYS A 157 32.40 22.57 -4.11
C LYS A 157 31.32 21.52 -4.18
N THR A 158 31.16 20.97 -5.37
CA THR A 158 30.23 19.87 -5.62
C THR A 158 30.99 18.56 -5.72
N PHE A 159 30.36 17.47 -5.32
CA PHE A 159 30.93 16.17 -5.57
C PHE A 159 30.90 15.84 -7.07
N PRO A 160 31.96 15.21 -7.62
CA PRO A 160 31.94 14.74 -9.00
C PRO A 160 30.75 13.80 -9.26
N ARG A 161 30.53 12.86 -8.34
CA ARG A 161 29.41 11.92 -8.29
C ARG A 161 28.99 11.73 -6.85
N PHE A 162 27.70 11.54 -6.58
CA PHE A 162 27.19 11.20 -5.26
C PHE A 162 25.87 10.44 -5.40
N ALA A 163 25.84 9.23 -4.85
CA ALA A 163 24.68 8.37 -4.93
C ALA A 163 24.55 7.49 -3.68
N PRO A 164 24.03 8.03 -2.57
CA PRO A 164 23.71 7.22 -1.40
C PRO A 164 22.64 6.19 -1.76
N ARG A 165 22.96 4.91 -1.56
CA ARG A 165 22.03 3.79 -1.77
C ARG A 165 22.08 2.81 -0.61
N THR A 166 20.92 2.34 -0.21
CA THR A 166 20.74 1.23 0.71
C THR A 166 19.97 0.12 0.01
N TYR A 167 20.41 -1.12 0.18
CA TYR A 167 19.67 -2.30 -0.26
C TYR A 167 19.73 -3.41 0.79
N ARG A 168 18.71 -4.27 0.77
CA ARG A 168 18.61 -5.42 1.65
C ARG A 168 19.56 -6.51 1.20
N GLU A 169 20.41 -6.97 2.10
CA GLU A 169 21.34 -8.07 1.86
C GLU A 169 20.71 -9.38 2.32
N ASP A 170 20.99 -10.49 1.62
CA ASP A 170 20.61 -11.82 2.12
C ASP A 170 21.61 -12.24 3.19
N ASP A 171 21.11 -12.39 4.41
CA ASP A 171 21.90 -12.49 5.63
C ASP A 171 21.98 -13.92 6.19
N PHE A 172 21.50 -14.91 5.43
CA PHE A 172 21.53 -16.33 5.81
C PHE A 172 22.94 -16.83 6.19
N ASN A 173 23.98 -16.37 5.48
CA ASN A 173 25.38 -16.74 5.72
C ASN A 173 26.17 -15.69 6.51
N ASP A 174 25.51 -14.65 7.04
CA ASP A 174 26.18 -13.60 7.79
C ASP A 174 26.53 -14.10 9.21
N PRO A 175 27.78 -13.91 9.69
CA PRO A 175 28.17 -14.23 11.06
C PRO A 175 27.30 -13.59 12.14
N ILE A 176 26.59 -12.49 11.83
CA ILE A 176 25.65 -11.82 12.73
C ILE A 176 24.44 -12.71 13.04
N HIS A 177 24.03 -13.58 12.12
CA HIS A 177 22.84 -14.42 12.24
C HIS A 177 23.19 -15.88 12.51
N LEU A 178 23.35 -16.20 13.80
CA LEU A 178 23.71 -17.54 14.27
C LEU A 178 22.72 -18.62 13.82
N GLN A 179 21.44 -18.28 13.69
CA GLN A 179 20.38 -19.22 13.32
C GLN A 179 20.40 -19.59 11.82
N LYS A 180 21.14 -18.86 10.99
CA LYS A 180 21.13 -19.00 9.52
C LYS A 180 19.71 -19.01 8.97
N ILE A 181 18.92 -18.00 9.35
CA ILE A 181 17.58 -17.77 8.80
C ILE A 181 17.60 -16.34 8.27
N SER A 182 17.02 -16.12 7.08
CA SER A 182 16.94 -14.78 6.52
C SER A 182 16.05 -13.92 7.39
N THR A 183 16.61 -12.91 8.05
CA THR A 183 15.84 -11.99 8.91
C THR A 183 15.31 -10.80 8.12
N LEU A 184 15.84 -10.59 6.91
CA LEU A 184 15.61 -9.40 6.09
C LEU A 184 16.08 -8.10 6.77
N ASN A 185 16.68 -8.12 7.97
CA ASN A 185 16.98 -6.91 8.75
C ASN A 185 18.41 -6.40 8.59
N THR A 186 19.17 -6.98 7.66
CA THR A 186 20.55 -6.59 7.36
C THR A 186 20.58 -5.74 6.09
N PHE A 187 21.14 -4.55 6.20
CA PHE A 187 21.20 -3.58 5.11
C PHE A 187 22.65 -3.26 4.75
N PHE A 188 22.91 -3.26 3.44
CA PHE A 188 24.15 -2.77 2.89
C PHE A 188 23.95 -1.35 2.40
N VAL A 189 24.77 -0.44 2.93
CA VAL A 189 24.65 1.01 2.68
C VAL A 189 25.95 1.45 2.03
N LYS A 190 25.88 1.97 0.80
CA LYS A 190 27.06 2.40 0.06
C LYS A 190 26.80 3.63 -0.79
N ASP A 191 27.84 4.43 -0.95
CA ASP A 191 27.89 5.45 -1.99
C ASP A 191 28.24 4.83 -3.35
N LEU A 192 27.26 4.78 -4.26
CA LEU A 192 27.50 4.32 -5.63
C LEU A 192 28.27 5.34 -6.48
N GLY A 193 28.44 6.58 -6.01
CA GLY A 193 29.28 7.58 -6.64
C GLY A 193 30.77 7.47 -6.29
N ALA A 194 31.14 6.56 -5.37
CA ALA A 194 32.52 6.37 -4.93
C ALA A 194 33.21 5.25 -5.73
N PHE A 195 33.77 5.61 -6.89
CA PHE A 195 34.55 4.70 -7.74
C PHE A 195 35.63 5.48 -8.52
N PRO A 196 36.72 4.81 -8.98
CA PRO A 196 37.76 5.48 -9.73
C PRO A 196 37.23 6.06 -11.05
N PRO A 197 37.65 7.27 -11.48
CA PRO A 197 37.11 7.94 -12.66
C PRO A 197 37.28 7.13 -13.96
N ASN A 198 38.24 6.20 -14.00
CA ASN A 198 38.48 5.34 -15.16
C ASN A 198 37.47 4.18 -15.28
N SER A 199 36.58 3.98 -14.31
CA SER A 199 35.66 2.84 -14.27
C SER A 199 34.29 3.16 -14.88
N ALA A 200 34.21 3.12 -16.22
CA ALA A 200 32.96 3.36 -16.95
C ALA A 200 31.81 2.40 -16.57
N LEU A 201 32.10 1.17 -16.12
CA LEU A 201 31.09 0.18 -15.72
C LEU A 201 30.37 0.55 -14.40
N HIS A 202 30.97 1.42 -13.58
CA HIS A 202 30.41 1.84 -12.29
C HIS A 202 29.73 3.21 -12.37
N ASP A 203 29.91 3.94 -13.48
CA ASP A 203 29.29 5.25 -13.68
C ASP A 203 27.82 5.13 -14.07
N TYR A 204 26.95 5.38 -13.09
CA TYR A 204 25.50 5.29 -13.22
C TYR A 204 24.88 6.32 -14.18
N THR A 205 25.66 7.28 -14.69
CA THR A 205 25.15 8.31 -15.61
C THR A 205 25.42 8.01 -17.07
N ILE A 206 26.25 7.01 -17.36
CA ILE A 206 26.58 6.62 -18.73
C ILE A 206 25.51 5.66 -19.27
N LYS A 207 25.21 5.76 -20.57
CA LYS A 207 24.23 4.90 -21.25
C LYS A 207 24.55 3.39 -21.19
N ASN A 208 25.83 3.05 -21.05
CA ASN A 208 26.32 1.68 -20.98
C ASN A 208 26.23 1.06 -19.58
N TYR A 209 25.88 1.86 -18.56
CA TYR A 209 25.65 1.33 -17.22
C TYR A 209 24.49 0.36 -17.24
N HIS A 210 24.71 -0.84 -16.71
CA HIS A 210 23.64 -1.80 -16.51
C HIS A 210 22.63 -1.16 -15.57
N ILE A 211 21.40 -0.93 -16.07
CA ILE A 211 20.28 -0.34 -15.32
C ILE A 211 20.43 1.18 -15.10
N ASN A 212 20.27 1.98 -16.14
CA ASN A 212 20.27 3.45 -16.05
C ASN A 212 18.94 4.09 -16.49
N GLU A 213 17.91 3.28 -16.74
CA GLU A 213 16.62 3.78 -17.23
C GLU A 213 16.01 4.79 -16.23
N TRP A 214 16.11 4.50 -14.93
CA TRP A 214 15.69 5.41 -13.86
C TRP A 214 16.43 6.76 -13.91
N TYR A 215 17.70 6.81 -14.28
CA TYR A 215 18.45 8.07 -14.39
C TYR A 215 17.93 8.89 -15.57
N ASN A 216 17.83 8.24 -16.73
CA ASN A 216 17.44 8.87 -17.99
C ASN A 216 15.98 9.33 -18.05
N HIS A 217 15.13 8.90 -17.10
CA HIS A 217 13.73 9.35 -17.02
C HIS A 217 13.57 10.84 -16.72
N TRP A 218 14.55 11.44 -16.03
CA TRP A 218 14.50 12.84 -15.58
C TRP A 218 15.85 13.57 -15.70
N LEU A 219 16.98 12.86 -15.74
CA LEU A 219 18.31 13.45 -15.79
C LEU A 219 19.06 13.04 -17.08
N PRO A 220 19.94 13.91 -17.62
CA PRO A 220 20.13 15.30 -17.24
C PRO A 220 18.90 16.17 -17.58
N ASP A 221 18.67 17.21 -16.78
CA ASP A 221 17.57 18.15 -16.99
C ASP A 221 17.90 19.12 -18.13
N ASN A 222 17.64 18.68 -19.36
CA ASN A 222 17.86 19.49 -20.56
C ASN A 222 16.63 20.38 -20.81
N VAL A 223 16.75 21.67 -20.52
CA VAL A 223 15.66 22.64 -20.71
C VAL A 223 15.83 23.37 -22.05
N ASP A 224 14.96 23.11 -23.03
CA ASP A 224 15.12 23.62 -24.41
C ASP A 224 14.87 25.14 -24.58
N LYS A 225 14.10 25.81 -23.68
CA LYS A 225 13.71 27.23 -23.87
C LYS A 225 13.57 28.10 -22.62
N ARG A 226 12.89 27.66 -21.55
CA ARG A 226 12.60 28.49 -20.36
C ARG A 226 12.91 27.76 -19.06
N HIS A 227 13.78 28.35 -18.25
CA HIS A 227 14.23 27.74 -16.98
C HIS A 227 13.16 27.78 -15.87
N ASP A 228 12.17 28.68 -15.92
CA ASP A 228 11.07 28.78 -14.94
C ASP A 228 9.93 27.76 -15.11
N THR A 229 10.20 26.57 -15.62
CA THR A 229 9.14 25.58 -15.92
C THR A 229 8.77 24.67 -14.74
N LYS A 230 9.54 24.70 -13.64
CA LYS A 230 9.39 23.75 -12.54
C LYS A 230 8.24 24.15 -11.61
N THR A 231 7.40 23.17 -11.27
CA THR A 231 6.25 23.31 -10.38
C THR A 231 6.65 23.89 -9.02
N THR A 232 5.87 24.85 -8.52
CA THR A 232 6.07 25.47 -7.21
C THR A 232 5.01 25.04 -6.21
N TYR A 233 5.45 24.88 -4.96
CA TYR A 233 4.62 24.55 -3.81
C TYR A 233 4.76 25.65 -2.76
N GLN A 234 3.65 26.01 -2.13
CA GLN A 234 3.60 27.04 -1.11
C GLN A 234 3.30 26.43 0.26
N VAL A 235 4.10 26.80 1.25
CA VAL A 235 3.95 26.38 2.64
C VAL A 235 3.83 27.61 3.53
N GLU A 236 2.75 27.66 4.30
CA GLU A 236 2.56 28.65 5.36
C GLU A 236 3.08 28.05 6.67
N ILE A 237 4.23 28.55 7.14
CA ILE A 237 4.93 28.10 8.34
C ILE A 237 4.58 29.02 9.50
N ARG A 238 4.20 28.43 10.63
CA ARG A 238 3.99 29.12 11.90
C ARG A 238 4.88 28.54 12.99
N TYR A 239 5.84 29.32 13.47
CA TYR A 239 6.78 28.88 14.49
C TYR A 239 6.18 29.01 15.91
N ALA A 240 6.84 28.39 16.89
CA ALA A 240 6.47 28.48 18.31
C ALA A 240 6.33 29.93 18.81
N ASN A 241 7.14 30.86 18.28
CA ASN A 241 7.16 32.27 18.65
C ASN A 241 6.01 33.09 18.02
N ASN A 242 4.99 32.45 17.41
CA ASN A 242 3.90 33.09 16.67
C ASN A 242 4.31 33.86 15.40
N THR A 243 5.55 33.73 14.95
CA THR A 243 5.97 34.27 13.66
C THR A 243 5.39 33.44 12.53
N ASN A 244 4.79 34.12 11.55
CA ASN A 244 4.27 33.50 10.35
C ASN A 244 5.23 33.79 9.19
N GLU A 245 5.52 32.77 8.41
CA GLU A 245 6.39 32.85 7.24
C GLU A 245 5.77 32.06 6.10
N THR A 246 5.89 32.57 4.88
CA THR A 246 5.43 31.86 3.68
C THR A 246 6.65 31.47 2.88
N PHE A 247 6.83 30.17 2.67
CA PHE A 247 7.91 29.64 1.86
C PHE A 247 7.37 29.02 0.57
N THR A 248 7.93 29.44 -0.55
CA THR A 248 7.63 28.89 -1.88
C THR A 248 8.88 28.20 -2.42
N PHE A 249 8.77 26.92 -2.76
CA PHE A 249 9.88 26.13 -3.27
C PHE A 249 9.47 25.37 -4.53
N HIS A 250 10.47 25.05 -5.37
CA HIS A 250 10.26 24.20 -6.53
C HIS A 250 10.28 22.73 -6.12
N GLY A 251 9.36 21.92 -6.64
CA GLY A 251 9.23 20.50 -6.32
C GLY A 251 9.19 19.60 -7.54
N PRO A 252 8.91 18.29 -7.34
CA PRO A 252 8.57 17.39 -8.44
C PRO A 252 7.30 17.86 -9.18
N PRO A 253 7.02 17.35 -10.39
CA PRO A 253 5.81 17.68 -11.14
C PRO A 253 4.52 17.48 -10.33
N GLY A 254 3.51 18.31 -10.59
CA GLY A 254 2.20 18.17 -9.98
C GLY A 254 1.48 16.89 -10.41
N ALA A 255 0.56 16.39 -9.57
CA ALA A 255 -0.30 15.26 -9.92
C ALA A 255 -1.17 15.55 -11.16
N ASP A 256 -1.43 16.82 -11.48
CA ASP A 256 -2.20 17.27 -12.65
C ASP A 256 -1.37 17.33 -13.95
N GLU A 257 -0.05 17.32 -13.86
CA GLU A 257 0.86 17.50 -14.98
C GLU A 257 1.08 16.19 -15.78
N ASN A 258 1.60 16.32 -17.01
CA ASN A 258 1.95 15.19 -17.89
C ASN A 258 3.35 15.42 -18.49
N PRO A 259 4.33 14.53 -18.25
CA PRO A 259 4.24 13.31 -17.43
C PRO A 259 3.99 13.62 -15.94
N GLY A 260 3.33 12.70 -15.24
CA GLY A 260 3.07 12.83 -13.80
C GLY A 260 4.35 12.80 -12.94
N PRO A 261 4.22 12.96 -11.60
CA PRO A 261 5.36 13.11 -10.69
C PRO A 261 6.31 11.90 -10.68
N VAL A 262 5.75 10.70 -10.83
CA VAL A 262 6.47 9.44 -10.67
C VAL A 262 6.45 8.66 -11.97
N LYS A 263 7.61 8.12 -12.37
CA LYS A 263 7.73 7.17 -13.47
C LYS A 263 8.17 5.83 -12.92
N PHE A 264 7.53 4.76 -13.39
CA PHE A 264 7.98 3.39 -13.12
C PHE A 264 8.96 2.95 -14.19
N THR A 265 10.04 2.28 -13.80
CA THR A 265 10.94 1.62 -14.75
C THR A 265 10.40 0.26 -15.18
N LYS A 266 10.94 -0.26 -16.27
CA LYS A 266 10.77 -1.68 -16.61
C LYS A 266 11.43 -2.54 -15.53
N PRO A 267 10.96 -3.78 -15.30
CA PRO A 267 11.64 -4.67 -14.38
C PRO A 267 13.06 -4.97 -14.87
N TYR A 268 14.04 -4.88 -13.99
CA TYR A 268 15.45 -5.08 -14.34
C TYR A 268 16.18 -5.89 -13.27
N PHE A 269 17.29 -6.53 -13.65
CA PHE A 269 18.12 -7.29 -12.72
C PHE A 269 19.27 -6.45 -12.16
N ASP A 270 19.31 -6.23 -10.85
CA ASP A 270 20.31 -5.39 -10.16
C ASP A 270 21.65 -6.10 -9.92
N CYS A 271 22.43 -6.19 -10.99
CA CYS A 271 23.69 -6.91 -11.05
C CYS A 271 24.78 -6.35 -10.10
N ARG A 272 25.49 -7.24 -9.39
CA ARG A 272 26.61 -6.97 -8.44
C ARG A 272 26.23 -6.18 -7.19
N ARG A 273 24.93 -5.97 -6.94
CA ARG A 273 24.42 -5.24 -5.78
C ARG A 273 23.45 -6.11 -5.01
N SER A 274 22.15 -5.94 -5.23
CA SER A 274 21.14 -6.79 -4.61
C SER A 274 20.98 -8.15 -5.31
N ASN A 275 21.44 -8.30 -6.57
CA ASN A 275 21.32 -9.52 -7.39
C ASN A 275 19.87 -10.05 -7.48
N LYS A 276 18.90 -9.14 -7.57
CA LYS A 276 17.47 -9.44 -7.68
C LYS A 276 16.84 -8.72 -8.85
N TRP A 277 15.70 -9.24 -9.30
CA TRP A 277 14.82 -8.55 -10.23
C TRP A 277 13.99 -7.50 -9.49
N LEU A 278 14.10 -6.24 -9.90
CA LEU A 278 13.50 -5.11 -9.22
C LEU A 278 12.63 -4.29 -10.19
N VAL A 279 11.62 -3.64 -9.62
CA VAL A 279 10.84 -2.58 -10.27
C VAL A 279 11.00 -1.31 -9.46
N SER A 280 11.26 -0.19 -10.12
CA SER A 280 11.58 1.07 -9.45
C SER A 280 10.56 2.17 -9.75
N ALA A 281 10.24 2.96 -8.73
CA ALA A 281 9.51 4.22 -8.83
C ALA A 281 10.49 5.39 -8.72
N VAL A 282 10.43 6.32 -9.67
CA VAL A 282 11.43 7.36 -9.87
C VAL A 282 10.77 8.75 -9.89
N THR A 283 11.25 9.63 -9.02
CA THR A 283 10.75 11.00 -8.87
C THR A 283 11.91 12.00 -8.90
N PRO A 284 11.84 13.11 -9.64
CA PRO A 284 12.90 14.09 -9.70
C PRO A 284 12.94 14.99 -8.46
N ILE A 285 14.12 15.43 -8.07
CA ILE A 285 14.38 16.36 -6.97
C ILE A 285 14.77 17.70 -7.58
N ALA A 286 14.02 18.74 -7.23
CA ALA A 286 14.25 20.09 -7.72
C ALA A 286 15.11 20.89 -6.74
N ASP A 287 16.06 21.65 -7.28
CA ASP A 287 16.89 22.57 -6.53
C ASP A 287 17.20 23.81 -7.38
N ILE A 288 17.64 24.87 -6.71
CA ILE A 288 18.13 26.08 -7.37
C ILE A 288 19.64 25.90 -7.59
N TYR A 289 20.04 25.79 -8.86
CA TYR A 289 21.41 25.48 -9.26
C TYR A 289 21.90 26.44 -10.38
N PRO A 290 23.19 26.83 -10.38
CA PRO A 290 24.22 26.60 -9.37
C PRO A 290 23.92 27.33 -8.04
N ARG A 291 24.40 26.79 -6.92
CA ARG A 291 24.27 27.42 -5.60
C ARG A 291 25.43 28.34 -5.26
N HIS A 292 25.24 29.13 -4.20
CA HIS A 292 26.26 29.97 -3.58
C HIS A 292 26.95 30.91 -4.56
N THR A 293 26.23 31.31 -5.60
CA THR A 293 26.72 32.33 -6.53
C THR A 293 26.45 33.70 -5.93
N GLN A 294 27.34 34.67 -6.21
CA GLN A 294 27.09 36.08 -5.84
C GLN A 294 25.99 36.71 -6.72
N PHE A 295 25.53 36.00 -7.75
CA PHE A 295 24.65 36.50 -8.80
C PHE A 295 23.34 35.70 -8.84
N ARG A 296 22.31 36.17 -8.12
CA ARG A 296 20.99 35.51 -8.07
C ARG A 296 20.32 35.29 -9.42
N HIS A 297 20.66 36.09 -10.44
CA HIS A 297 20.09 35.95 -11.79
C HIS A 297 20.64 34.75 -12.58
N ILE A 298 21.68 34.08 -12.08
CA ILE A 298 22.25 32.85 -12.66
C ILE A 298 21.72 31.61 -11.92
N GLU A 299 21.11 31.79 -10.76
CA GLU A 299 20.48 30.71 -10.00
C GLU A 299 19.10 30.41 -10.60
N TYR A 300 18.90 29.23 -11.18
CA TYR A 300 17.61 28.82 -11.77
C TYR A 300 17.19 27.42 -11.31
N PRO A 301 15.88 27.11 -11.30
CA PRO A 301 15.39 25.82 -10.84
C PRO A 301 15.74 24.70 -11.85
N THR A 302 16.34 23.63 -11.34
CA THR A 302 16.75 22.45 -12.13
C THR A 302 16.48 21.17 -11.36
N TYR A 303 16.29 20.07 -12.07
CA TYR A 303 16.35 18.74 -11.45
C TYR A 303 17.82 18.34 -11.26
N THR A 304 18.28 18.33 -10.01
CA THR A 304 19.67 18.03 -9.64
C THR A 304 19.88 16.57 -9.23
N ALA A 305 18.79 15.88 -8.86
CA ALA A 305 18.83 14.48 -8.43
C ALA A 305 17.51 13.76 -8.73
N VAL A 306 17.51 12.45 -8.57
CA VAL A 306 16.32 11.59 -8.60
C VAL A 306 16.25 10.73 -7.36
N SER A 307 15.06 10.60 -6.77
CA SER A 307 14.75 9.62 -5.74
C SER A 307 14.27 8.34 -6.40
N VAL A 308 14.90 7.21 -6.08
CA VAL A 308 14.62 5.89 -6.67
C VAL A 308 14.31 4.90 -5.56
N LEU A 309 13.08 4.39 -5.55
CA LEU A 309 12.62 3.39 -4.60
C LEU A 309 12.35 2.10 -5.37
N GLU A 310 12.86 0.98 -4.88
CA GLU A 310 12.90 -0.29 -5.62
C GLU A 310 12.24 -1.41 -4.78
N MET A 311 11.33 -2.15 -5.41
CA MET A 311 10.72 -3.35 -4.82
C MET A 311 11.04 -4.59 -5.63
N ASP A 312 10.95 -5.74 -4.97
CA ASP A 312 11.18 -7.04 -5.58
C ASP A 312 10.07 -7.38 -6.60
N PHE A 313 10.45 -7.71 -7.84
CA PHE A 313 9.51 -8.10 -8.88
C PHE A 313 8.76 -9.38 -8.51
N GLU A 314 9.38 -10.31 -7.78
CA GLU A 314 8.73 -11.57 -7.38
C GLU A 314 7.51 -11.36 -6.49
N ARG A 315 7.44 -10.22 -5.80
CA ARG A 315 6.33 -9.88 -4.89
C ARG A 315 5.19 -9.15 -5.57
N ILE A 316 5.29 -8.87 -6.87
CA ILE A 316 4.23 -8.20 -7.63
C ILE A 316 3.31 -9.25 -8.24
N ASP A 317 2.03 -9.17 -7.91
CA ASP A 317 1.03 -10.07 -8.45
C ASP A 317 0.83 -9.85 -9.95
N ILE A 318 0.85 -10.95 -10.70
CA ILE A 318 0.50 -10.95 -12.13
C ILE A 318 -0.99 -11.12 -12.35
N ASN A 319 -1.50 -10.59 -13.45
CA ASN A 319 -2.89 -10.79 -13.85
C ASN A 319 -2.96 -11.71 -15.07
N GLN A 320 -3.35 -12.97 -14.84
CA GLN A 320 -3.44 -14.00 -15.87
C GLN A 320 -4.78 -14.02 -16.63
N CYS A 321 -5.77 -13.24 -16.16
CA CYS A 321 -7.10 -13.21 -16.74
C CYS A 321 -7.11 -12.53 -18.12
N PRO A 322 -8.10 -12.84 -18.97
CA PRO A 322 -8.23 -12.21 -20.28
C PRO A 322 -8.41 -10.68 -20.17
N LYS A 323 -8.16 -9.97 -21.27
CA LYS A 323 -8.39 -8.52 -21.32
C LYS A 323 -9.89 -8.23 -21.18
N GLY A 324 -10.21 -7.28 -20.31
CA GLY A 324 -11.58 -6.87 -20.00
C GLY A 324 -11.59 -5.43 -19.49
N GLU A 325 -12.74 -4.95 -19.00
CA GLU A 325 -12.83 -3.55 -18.53
C GLU A 325 -11.92 -3.28 -17.33
N GLY A 326 -11.73 -4.27 -16.45
CA GLY A 326 -10.80 -4.21 -15.33
C GLY A 326 -9.35 -4.55 -15.69
N ASN A 327 -9.03 -4.84 -16.96
CA ASN A 327 -7.70 -5.22 -17.46
C ASN A 327 -7.47 -4.65 -18.87
N LYS A 328 -7.67 -3.34 -19.04
CA LYS A 328 -7.54 -2.62 -20.32
C LYS A 328 -6.09 -2.35 -20.72
N GLY A 329 -5.18 -2.28 -19.73
CA GLY A 329 -3.80 -1.83 -19.91
C GLY A 329 -2.87 -2.85 -20.58
N PRO A 330 -1.60 -2.47 -20.82
CA PRO A 330 -0.58 -3.43 -21.22
C PRO A 330 -0.42 -4.51 -20.13
N ASN A 331 -0.55 -5.76 -20.53
CA ASN A 331 -0.42 -6.93 -19.67
C ASN A 331 0.01 -8.13 -20.53
N VAL A 332 1.27 -8.54 -20.41
CA VAL A 332 1.83 -9.69 -21.15
C VAL A 332 1.23 -11.01 -20.69
N PHE A 333 0.76 -11.10 -19.45
CA PHE A 333 0.20 -12.33 -18.89
C PHE A 333 -1.30 -12.50 -19.19
N ALA A 334 -1.91 -11.56 -19.92
CA ALA A 334 -3.33 -11.65 -20.24
C ALA A 334 -3.66 -12.93 -21.03
N ASP A 335 -4.80 -13.55 -20.70
CA ASP A 335 -5.29 -14.80 -21.32
C ASP A 335 -4.34 -16.01 -21.16
N THR A 336 -3.48 -16.01 -20.13
CA THR A 336 -2.67 -17.18 -19.74
C THR A 336 -3.40 -18.09 -18.74
N ALA A 337 -4.50 -17.62 -18.15
CA ALA A 337 -5.33 -18.42 -17.25
C ALA A 337 -5.96 -19.62 -17.98
N ARG A 338 -5.99 -20.77 -17.30
CA ARG A 338 -6.50 -22.05 -17.82
C ARG A 338 -7.98 -22.29 -17.53
N CYS A 339 -8.72 -21.25 -17.15
CA CYS A 339 -10.16 -21.32 -16.96
C CYS A 339 -10.87 -21.83 -18.23
N LYS A 340 -11.90 -22.67 -18.06
CA LYS A 340 -12.74 -23.17 -19.15
C LYS A 340 -13.51 -22.02 -19.80
N LYS A 341 -13.09 -21.60 -20.99
CA LYS A 341 -13.65 -20.43 -21.69
C LYS A 341 -15.15 -20.57 -22.00
N GLU A 342 -15.69 -21.77 -22.05
CA GLU A 342 -17.11 -22.01 -22.35
C GLU A 342 -18.02 -21.74 -21.15
N THR A 343 -17.64 -22.22 -19.96
CA THR A 343 -18.51 -22.22 -18.77
C THR A 343 -18.04 -21.31 -17.63
N THR A 344 -16.77 -20.87 -17.65
CA THR A 344 -16.14 -20.11 -16.56
C THR A 344 -15.53 -18.79 -17.00
N GLU A 345 -15.40 -17.86 -16.06
CA GLU A 345 -14.80 -16.54 -16.15
C GLU A 345 -13.67 -16.42 -15.11
N CYS A 346 -12.61 -15.70 -15.44
CA CYS A 346 -11.42 -15.58 -14.61
C CYS A 346 -11.49 -14.34 -13.71
N GLU A 347 -11.19 -14.52 -12.43
CA GLU A 347 -11.01 -13.44 -11.46
C GLU A 347 -9.61 -13.56 -10.82
N PRO A 348 -8.79 -12.50 -10.80
CA PRO A 348 -7.45 -12.56 -10.21
C PRO A 348 -7.53 -12.72 -8.69
N ILE A 349 -6.54 -13.39 -8.10
CA ILE A 349 -6.35 -13.50 -6.65
C ILE A 349 -5.19 -12.60 -6.24
N ASP A 350 -5.38 -11.83 -5.17
CA ASP A 350 -4.38 -10.92 -4.64
C ASP A 350 -3.40 -11.63 -3.68
N GLY A 351 -2.15 -11.17 -3.63
CA GLY A 351 -1.09 -11.66 -2.72
C GLY A 351 -0.35 -12.92 -3.19
N TRP A 352 -0.43 -13.26 -4.49
CA TRP A 352 0.15 -14.48 -5.04
C TRP A 352 1.61 -14.34 -5.53
N GLY A 353 2.04 -13.12 -5.81
CA GLY A 353 3.32 -12.74 -6.39
C GLY A 353 3.47 -13.13 -7.86
N PHE A 354 4.72 -13.17 -8.33
CA PHE A 354 5.08 -13.65 -9.67
C PHE A 354 5.03 -15.18 -9.74
N ARG A 355 3.82 -15.74 -9.72
CA ARG A 355 3.57 -17.19 -9.74
C ARG A 355 2.32 -17.51 -10.58
N ARG A 356 2.33 -18.67 -11.23
CA ARG A 356 1.12 -19.22 -11.89
C ARG A 356 0.04 -19.56 -10.88
N GLY A 357 -1.20 -19.51 -11.36
CA GLY A 357 -2.38 -19.92 -10.59
C GLY A 357 -2.92 -18.84 -9.66
N GLY A 358 -2.45 -17.59 -9.79
CA GLY A 358 -2.93 -16.42 -9.04
C GLY A 358 -4.29 -15.91 -9.53
N TYR A 359 -5.23 -16.81 -9.78
CA TYR A 359 -6.59 -16.52 -10.25
C TYR A 359 -7.55 -17.61 -9.78
N GLN A 360 -8.84 -17.32 -9.84
CA GLN A 360 -9.92 -18.30 -9.66
C GLN A 360 -10.88 -18.24 -10.85
N CYS A 361 -11.45 -19.37 -11.20
CA CYS A 361 -12.43 -19.51 -12.27
C CYS A 361 -13.83 -19.57 -11.66
N ARG A 362 -14.60 -18.50 -11.84
CA ARG A 362 -16.01 -18.39 -11.46
C ARG A 362 -16.89 -18.86 -12.60
N CYS A 363 -18.11 -19.31 -12.31
CA CYS A 363 -19.04 -19.64 -13.37
C CYS A 363 -19.50 -18.38 -14.10
N LYS A 364 -19.59 -18.45 -15.43
CA LYS A 364 -20.14 -17.38 -16.25
C LYS A 364 -21.62 -17.15 -15.92
N PRO A 365 -22.18 -15.96 -16.19
CA PRO A 365 -23.61 -15.74 -16.16
C PRO A 365 -24.37 -16.80 -16.99
N GLY A 366 -25.46 -17.34 -16.44
CA GLY A 366 -26.18 -18.48 -17.01
C GLY A 366 -25.59 -19.86 -16.69
N PHE A 367 -24.51 -19.93 -15.92
CA PHE A 367 -23.93 -21.18 -15.39
C PHE A 367 -23.86 -21.15 -13.86
N ARG A 368 -23.79 -22.32 -13.25
CA ARG A 368 -23.66 -22.50 -11.79
C ARG A 368 -22.65 -23.58 -11.45
N LEU A 369 -22.17 -23.55 -10.21
CA LEU A 369 -21.31 -24.61 -9.71
C LEU A 369 -22.07 -25.96 -9.63
N PRO A 370 -21.39 -27.08 -9.90
CA PRO A 370 -21.90 -28.41 -9.60
C PRO A 370 -22.29 -28.56 -8.14
N GLY A 371 -23.28 -29.43 -7.85
CA GLY A 371 -23.75 -29.67 -6.48
C GLY A 371 -22.69 -30.23 -5.53
N VAL A 372 -21.53 -30.69 -6.03
CA VAL A 372 -20.41 -31.20 -5.22
C VAL A 372 -19.39 -30.11 -4.90
N VAL A 373 -19.32 -29.05 -5.71
CA VAL A 373 -18.29 -28.00 -5.63
C VAL A 373 -18.84 -26.79 -4.89
N ARG A 374 -18.11 -26.33 -3.87
CA ARG A 374 -18.55 -25.23 -2.99
C ARG A 374 -18.01 -23.86 -3.36
N ARG A 375 -16.84 -23.80 -4.00
CA ARG A 375 -16.10 -22.56 -4.26
C ARG A 375 -15.74 -22.48 -5.75
N PRO A 376 -15.48 -21.28 -6.27
CA PRO A 376 -14.84 -21.12 -7.57
C PRO A 376 -13.57 -21.99 -7.67
N TYR A 377 -13.26 -22.44 -8.88
CA TYR A 377 -12.10 -23.31 -9.07
C TYR A 377 -10.81 -22.51 -8.96
N LEU A 378 -9.91 -22.89 -8.06
CA LEU A 378 -8.65 -22.19 -7.84
C LEU A 378 -7.66 -22.48 -8.97
N GLY A 379 -7.04 -21.43 -9.50
CA GLY A 379 -6.04 -21.50 -10.56
C GLY A 379 -4.86 -22.39 -10.19
N GLU A 380 -4.37 -22.35 -8.93
CA GLU A 380 -3.32 -23.27 -8.45
C GLU A 380 -3.65 -24.75 -8.70
N ILE A 381 -4.92 -25.13 -8.50
CA ILE A 381 -5.36 -26.52 -8.70
C ILE A 381 -5.45 -26.81 -10.20
N LEU A 382 -5.96 -25.87 -11.01
CA LEU A 382 -6.03 -26.02 -12.46
C LEU A 382 -4.64 -26.15 -13.11
N GLU A 383 -3.69 -25.32 -12.71
CA GLU A 383 -2.32 -25.33 -13.24
C GLU A 383 -1.55 -26.60 -12.84
N ARG A 384 -1.98 -27.32 -11.80
CA ARG A 384 -1.39 -28.61 -11.39
C ARG A 384 -2.15 -29.84 -11.89
N ALA A 385 -3.34 -29.66 -12.45
CA ALA A 385 -4.21 -30.75 -12.85
C ALA A 385 -3.57 -31.59 -13.98
N SER A 386 -3.80 -32.90 -13.95
CA SER A 386 -3.52 -33.75 -15.12
C SER A 386 -4.50 -33.46 -16.26
N ASP A 387 -4.15 -33.90 -17.46
CA ASP A 387 -5.04 -33.91 -18.62
C ASP A 387 -6.43 -34.50 -18.30
N GLU A 388 -6.46 -35.69 -17.69
CA GLU A 388 -7.70 -36.38 -17.32
C GLU A 388 -8.57 -35.55 -16.35
N GLN A 389 -7.94 -34.95 -15.33
CA GLN A 389 -8.64 -34.10 -14.36
C GLN A 389 -9.16 -32.82 -15.00
N TYR A 390 -8.39 -32.21 -15.90
CA TYR A 390 -8.77 -30.97 -16.56
C TYR A 390 -9.94 -31.18 -17.53
N TYR A 391 -9.92 -32.23 -18.35
CA TYR A 391 -10.98 -32.47 -19.34
C TYR A 391 -12.28 -33.00 -18.73
N ASN A 392 -12.21 -33.78 -17.66
CA ASN A 392 -13.39 -34.34 -16.99
C ASN A 392 -13.95 -33.46 -15.86
N GLY A 393 -13.28 -32.34 -15.55
CA GLY A 393 -13.57 -31.51 -14.39
C GLY A 393 -13.53 -30.01 -14.68
N PHE A 394 -13.74 -29.21 -13.63
CA PHE A 394 -13.68 -27.74 -13.65
C PHE A 394 -14.73 -27.03 -14.53
N ASP A 395 -15.70 -27.77 -15.06
CA ASP A 395 -16.82 -27.20 -15.82
C ASP A 395 -17.99 -26.78 -14.92
N CYS A 396 -18.61 -25.65 -15.26
CA CYS A 396 -19.86 -25.21 -14.62
C CYS A 396 -21.08 -25.80 -15.34
N MET A 397 -22.13 -26.07 -14.58
CA MET A 397 -23.40 -26.57 -15.14
C MET A 397 -24.24 -25.42 -15.67
N LYS A 398 -24.83 -25.60 -16.85
CA LYS A 398 -25.75 -24.61 -17.42
C LYS A 398 -27.03 -24.50 -16.59
N ILE A 399 -27.45 -23.28 -16.29
CA ILE A 399 -28.75 -23.00 -15.67
C ILE A 399 -29.84 -23.25 -16.73
N GLY A 400 -30.94 -23.89 -16.32
CA GLY A 400 -32.06 -24.22 -17.21
C GLY A 400 -32.85 -22.98 -17.65
N TRP A 401 -34.12 -22.90 -17.26
CA TRP A 401 -34.98 -21.75 -17.58
C TRP A 401 -34.55 -20.50 -16.79
N VAL A 402 -33.99 -19.49 -17.45
CA VAL A 402 -33.62 -18.21 -16.84
C VAL A 402 -34.79 -17.23 -16.94
N GLN A 403 -35.03 -16.45 -15.89
CA GLN A 403 -36.08 -15.43 -15.83
C GLN A 403 -35.54 -14.08 -16.30
N LYS A 404 -36.40 -13.21 -16.83
CA LYS A 404 -36.04 -11.80 -17.01
C LYS A 404 -36.18 -11.05 -15.69
N VAL A 405 -35.30 -10.07 -15.48
CA VAL A 405 -35.38 -9.19 -14.30
C VAL A 405 -36.76 -8.51 -14.27
N PRO A 406 -37.49 -8.55 -13.14
CA PRO A 406 -38.76 -7.86 -13.01
C PRO A 406 -38.58 -6.35 -13.21
N ILE A 407 -39.28 -5.78 -14.20
CA ILE A 407 -39.24 -4.34 -14.52
C ILE A 407 -40.22 -3.54 -13.65
N LYS A 408 -41.23 -4.20 -13.06
CA LYS A 408 -42.27 -3.52 -12.29
C LYS A 408 -41.94 -3.56 -10.81
N TRP A 409 -41.97 -2.38 -10.18
CA TRP A 409 -42.01 -2.24 -8.73
C TRP A 409 -43.46 -2.31 -8.28
N PHE A 410 -43.67 -2.91 -7.11
CA PHE A 410 -44.99 -2.99 -6.50
C PHE A 410 -44.88 -2.54 -5.06
N ARG A 411 -45.90 -1.85 -4.56
CA ARG A 411 -46.03 -1.62 -3.12
C ARG A 411 -46.30 -2.97 -2.45
N LEU A 412 -45.47 -3.33 -1.49
CA LEU A 412 -45.62 -4.59 -0.76
C LEU A 412 -46.90 -4.56 0.08
N PRO A 413 -47.65 -5.68 0.15
CA PRO A 413 -48.75 -5.81 1.11
C PRO A 413 -48.26 -5.57 2.54
N GLU A 414 -49.08 -4.89 3.36
CA GLU A 414 -48.71 -4.47 4.72
C GLU A 414 -48.22 -5.65 5.59
N TYR A 415 -48.83 -6.82 5.44
CA TYR A 415 -48.42 -8.00 6.22
C TYR A 415 -47.00 -8.48 5.91
N ILE A 416 -46.55 -8.36 4.66
CA ILE A 416 -45.16 -8.71 4.26
C ILE A 416 -44.21 -7.63 4.77
N ARG A 417 -44.60 -6.36 4.66
CA ARG A 417 -43.82 -5.23 5.17
C ARG A 417 -43.57 -5.39 6.68
N GLU A 418 -44.60 -5.69 7.46
CA GLU A 418 -44.48 -5.96 8.89
C GLU A 418 -43.59 -7.17 9.18
N GLN A 419 -43.58 -8.21 8.35
CA GLN A 419 -42.64 -9.32 8.50
C GLN A 419 -41.17 -8.88 8.38
N TYR A 420 -40.86 -8.01 7.41
CA TYR A 420 -39.52 -7.45 7.26
C TYR A 420 -39.17 -6.50 8.41
N LEU A 421 -40.08 -5.62 8.83
CA LEU A 421 -39.87 -4.70 9.95
C LEU A 421 -39.75 -5.43 11.29
N ASN A 422 -40.40 -6.57 11.48
CA ASN A 422 -40.21 -7.39 12.68
C ASN A 422 -38.84 -8.10 12.68
N ARG A 423 -38.33 -8.50 11.51
CA ARG A 423 -36.96 -9.03 11.37
C ARG A 423 -35.91 -7.96 11.64
N TYR A 424 -36.15 -6.75 11.11
CA TYR A 424 -35.28 -5.58 11.24
C TYR A 424 -35.94 -4.51 12.13
N TYR A 425 -36.24 -4.88 13.39
CA TYR A 425 -36.98 -4.04 14.34
C TYR A 425 -36.31 -2.68 14.62
N GLU A 426 -35.01 -2.60 14.44
CA GLU A 426 -34.19 -1.38 14.55
C GLU A 426 -34.55 -0.32 13.50
N TYR A 427 -35.29 -0.68 12.44
CA TYR A 427 -35.85 0.27 11.47
C TYR A 427 -37.30 0.69 11.81
N LYS A 428 -37.96 0.00 12.74
CA LYS A 428 -39.30 0.36 13.24
C LYS A 428 -39.22 1.36 14.39
N ASN A 429 -38.38 1.07 15.38
CA ASN A 429 -38.12 1.92 16.53
C ASN A 429 -36.65 2.33 16.52
N TYR A 430 -36.33 3.44 15.87
CA TYR A 430 -34.96 3.93 15.75
C TYR A 430 -34.74 5.20 16.59
N THR A 431 -33.53 5.33 17.12
CA THR A 431 -33.04 6.56 17.70
C THR A 431 -32.30 7.38 16.65
N THR A 432 -32.39 8.70 16.74
CA THR A 432 -31.73 9.63 15.81
C THR A 432 -30.60 10.38 16.50
N GLY A 433 -29.60 10.82 15.72
CA GLY A 433 -28.49 11.62 16.23
C GLY A 433 -27.45 10.80 17.00
N PRO A 434 -26.72 11.40 17.96
CA PRO A 434 -25.62 10.72 18.68
C PRO A 434 -26.06 9.43 19.38
N SER A 435 -27.28 9.41 19.92
CA SER A 435 -27.83 8.24 20.61
C SER A 435 -27.98 6.99 19.72
N SER A 436 -27.96 7.15 18.39
CA SER A 436 -27.95 6.02 17.45
C SER A 436 -26.68 5.17 17.52
N LEU A 437 -25.57 5.72 18.03
CA LEU A 437 -24.29 5.02 18.16
C LEU A 437 -24.27 3.97 19.29
N HIS A 438 -25.21 4.06 20.23
CA HIS A 438 -25.21 3.26 21.46
C HIS A 438 -26.34 2.23 21.54
N SER A 439 -27.12 2.05 20.47
CA SER A 439 -28.18 1.04 20.44
C SER A 439 -27.59 -0.38 20.36
N GLU A 440 -28.19 -1.34 21.08
CA GLU A 440 -27.77 -2.76 21.05
C GLU A 440 -27.79 -3.36 19.63
N LYS A 441 -28.81 -3.00 18.83
CA LYS A 441 -28.89 -3.35 17.42
C LYS A 441 -28.92 -2.07 16.59
N LEU A 442 -27.84 -1.84 15.86
CA LEU A 442 -27.59 -0.59 15.14
C LEU A 442 -28.47 -0.49 13.89
N ASN A 443 -29.21 0.61 13.78
CA ASN A 443 -29.72 1.06 12.49
C ASN A 443 -28.62 1.84 11.77
N ILE A 444 -27.96 1.18 10.81
CA ILE A 444 -26.81 1.78 10.13
C ILE A 444 -27.18 3.08 9.41
N ASN A 445 -28.38 3.19 8.85
CA ASN A 445 -28.77 4.37 8.07
C ASN A 445 -28.79 5.60 8.98
N GLU A 446 -29.30 5.48 10.21
CA GLU A 446 -29.30 6.59 11.18
C GLU A 446 -27.90 6.91 11.72
N VAL A 447 -27.08 5.88 11.96
CA VAL A 447 -25.67 6.04 12.34
C VAL A 447 -24.89 6.80 11.26
N LEU A 448 -25.01 6.38 10.00
CA LEU A 448 -24.34 7.04 8.88
C LEU A 448 -24.88 8.45 8.64
N LYS A 449 -26.20 8.67 8.77
CA LYS A 449 -26.77 10.03 8.71
C LYS A 449 -26.15 10.95 9.76
N PHE A 450 -25.93 10.47 10.98
CA PHE A 450 -25.23 11.23 12.00
C PHE A 450 -23.78 11.50 11.60
N ILE A 451 -22.99 10.45 11.32
CA ILE A 451 -21.56 10.57 11.01
C ILE A 451 -21.33 11.49 9.79
N LEU A 452 -22.07 11.29 8.70
CA LEU A 452 -21.97 12.09 7.47
C LEU A 452 -22.55 13.50 7.64
N GLY A 453 -23.50 13.69 8.56
CA GLY A 453 -24.09 14.99 8.90
C GLY A 453 -23.17 15.89 9.74
N VAL A 454 -22.17 15.32 10.43
CA VAL A 454 -21.18 16.07 11.21
C VAL A 454 -20.14 16.69 10.27
N ASN A 455 -20.10 18.02 10.25
CA ASN A 455 -19.18 18.82 9.47
C ASN A 455 -18.64 19.99 10.30
N GLY A 456 -17.68 20.75 9.75
CA GLY A 456 -17.04 21.86 10.46
C GLY A 456 -17.96 23.00 10.91
N ARG A 457 -19.23 23.03 10.48
CA ARG A 457 -20.26 23.98 10.92
C ARG A 457 -21.20 23.36 11.95
N THR A 458 -21.66 22.12 11.72
CA THR A 458 -22.63 21.42 12.58
C THR A 458 -22.00 20.84 13.84
N CYS A 459 -20.69 20.55 13.83
CA CYS A 459 -20.04 19.87 14.94
C CYS A 459 -20.12 20.65 16.27
N LYS A 460 -20.28 21.98 16.23
CA LYS A 460 -20.45 22.83 17.42
C LYS A 460 -21.76 22.58 18.18
N ASN A 461 -22.72 21.89 17.56
CA ASN A 461 -24.02 21.60 18.17
C ASN A 461 -23.97 20.33 19.05
N PHE A 462 -22.89 19.56 19.01
CA PHE A 462 -22.74 18.29 19.71
C PHE A 462 -21.75 18.39 20.87
N HIS A 463 -21.89 17.51 21.85
CA HIS A 463 -20.96 17.46 22.98
C HIS A 463 -19.64 16.82 22.52
N PRO A 464 -18.47 17.16 23.10
CA PRO A 464 -17.19 16.55 22.70
C PRO A 464 -17.15 15.03 22.77
N GLN A 465 -17.93 14.42 23.67
CA GLN A 465 -18.03 12.95 23.79
C GLN A 465 -18.77 12.32 22.61
N ASP A 466 -19.76 13.01 22.04
CA ASP A 466 -20.51 12.57 20.85
C ASP A 466 -19.66 12.59 19.57
N LEU A 467 -18.54 13.34 19.61
CA LEU A 467 -17.59 13.49 18.52
C LEU A 467 -16.43 12.50 18.58
N VAL A 468 -16.48 11.54 19.52
CA VAL A 468 -15.52 10.44 19.64
C VAL A 468 -16.26 9.13 19.41
N LEU A 469 -15.89 8.41 18.35
CA LEU A 469 -16.48 7.11 18.04
C LEU A 469 -15.72 5.99 18.76
N THR A 470 -16.40 4.88 19.02
CA THR A 470 -15.73 3.65 19.45
C THR A 470 -14.87 3.10 18.31
N GLY A 471 -13.85 2.30 18.65
CA GLY A 471 -12.95 1.71 17.65
C GLY A 471 -13.66 0.80 16.64
N GLU A 472 -14.84 0.28 16.98
CA GLU A 472 -15.63 -0.64 16.15
C GLU A 472 -16.14 0.00 14.85
N PHE A 473 -16.32 1.32 14.84
CA PHE A 473 -16.71 2.07 13.64
C PHE A 473 -15.54 2.27 12.66
N ALA A 474 -14.30 2.06 13.10
CA ALA A 474 -13.12 2.07 12.25
C ALA A 474 -12.50 0.68 12.08
N TYR A 475 -13.36 -0.35 12.04
CA TYR A 475 -12.95 -1.72 11.73
C TYR A 475 -12.10 -1.76 10.45
N GLU A 476 -11.05 -2.59 10.46
CA GLU A 476 -10.06 -2.72 9.37
C GLU A 476 -9.26 -1.47 8.98
N ALA A 477 -9.33 -0.37 9.75
CA ALA A 477 -8.48 0.79 9.49
C ALA A 477 -6.98 0.45 9.45
N GLN A 478 -6.56 -0.52 10.26
CA GLN A 478 -5.18 -1.01 10.31
C GLN A 478 -4.72 -1.65 9.00
N LYS A 479 -5.63 -2.30 8.27
CA LYS A 479 -5.35 -2.94 6.98
C LYS A 479 -5.47 -1.93 5.83
N GLN A 480 -6.56 -1.16 5.80
CA GLN A 480 -6.83 -0.24 4.69
C GLN A 480 -5.89 0.98 4.67
N PHE A 481 -5.44 1.44 5.85
CA PHE A 481 -4.47 2.54 5.98
C PHE A 481 -3.06 2.09 6.37
N GLU A 482 -2.72 0.83 6.13
CA GLU A 482 -1.40 0.28 6.46
C GLU A 482 -0.26 1.08 5.79
N ASN A 483 -0.48 1.52 4.55
CA ASN A 483 0.51 2.27 3.78
C ASN A 483 0.79 3.66 4.35
N GLU A 484 -0.24 4.37 4.80
CA GLU A 484 -0.13 5.67 5.46
C GLU A 484 0.61 5.54 6.80
N ALA A 485 0.27 4.50 7.57
CA ALA A 485 0.95 4.18 8.83
C ALA A 485 2.44 3.86 8.61
N LYS A 486 2.80 3.10 7.58
CA LYS A 486 4.19 2.81 7.20
C LYS A 486 5.01 4.08 6.90
N MET A 487 4.40 5.13 6.36
CA MET A 487 5.09 6.41 6.16
C MET A 487 5.47 7.07 7.50
N ALA A 488 4.60 6.98 8.52
CA ALA A 488 4.92 7.44 9.87
C ALA A 488 6.06 6.60 10.49
N ILE A 489 6.01 5.27 10.32
CA ILE A 489 7.07 4.35 10.77
C ILE A 489 8.40 4.71 10.14
N ARG A 490 8.42 5.04 8.84
CA ARG A 490 9.63 5.48 8.16
C ARG A 490 10.26 6.68 8.84
N LEU A 491 9.47 7.72 9.15
CA LEU A 491 10.03 8.90 9.81
C LEU A 491 10.51 8.57 11.24
N ALA A 492 9.77 7.76 11.99
CA ALA A 492 10.20 7.29 13.31
C ALA A 492 11.52 6.50 13.24
N ASN A 493 11.64 5.58 12.26
CA ASN A 493 12.85 4.80 12.03
C ASN A 493 14.03 5.67 11.60
N PHE A 494 13.80 6.69 10.78
CA PHE A 494 14.83 7.67 10.41
C PHE A 494 15.36 8.40 11.64
N ILE A 495 14.49 8.97 12.45
CA ILE A 495 14.89 9.69 13.68
C ILE A 495 15.61 8.73 14.62
N SER A 496 15.11 7.50 14.76
CA SER A 496 15.75 6.47 15.59
C SER A 496 17.15 6.10 15.12
N ALA A 497 17.33 5.87 13.81
CA ALA A 497 18.62 5.58 13.23
C ALA A 497 19.59 6.75 13.42
N PHE A 498 19.14 7.98 13.16
CA PHE A 498 19.97 9.18 13.29
C PHE A 498 20.43 9.42 14.72
N LEU A 499 19.52 9.35 15.71
CA LEU A 499 19.83 9.58 17.12
C LEU A 499 20.67 8.46 17.77
N GLN A 500 20.69 7.26 17.17
CA GLN A 500 21.48 6.14 17.69
C GLN A 500 22.86 6.00 17.03
N ILE A 501 22.99 6.38 15.76
CA ILE A 501 24.20 6.16 14.96
C ILE A 501 25.01 7.45 14.78
N SER A 502 24.35 8.59 14.55
CA SER A 502 25.04 9.85 14.27
C SER A 502 25.44 10.53 15.57
N ASP A 503 26.73 10.68 15.81
CA ASP A 503 27.27 11.41 16.96
C ASP A 503 27.92 12.73 16.52
N PRO A 504 27.32 13.90 16.83
CA PRO A 504 27.88 15.20 16.49
C PRO A 504 29.25 15.50 17.11
N SER A 505 29.63 14.77 18.17
CA SER A 505 30.92 14.93 18.84
C SER A 505 32.01 13.98 18.31
N GLU A 506 31.68 13.11 17.35
CA GLU A 506 32.62 12.17 16.75
C GLU A 506 33.70 12.91 15.95
N VAL A 507 34.95 12.48 16.12
CA VAL A 507 36.10 13.06 15.41
C VAL A 507 36.63 12.03 14.44
N TYR A 508 36.36 12.24 13.15
CA TYR A 508 36.88 11.40 12.08
C TYR A 508 38.33 11.74 11.74
N SER A 509 39.05 10.74 11.23
CA SER A 509 40.37 10.95 10.63
C SER A 509 40.29 11.79 9.33
N GLY A 510 41.26 12.68 9.12
CA GLY A 510 41.36 13.50 7.90
C GLY A 510 40.48 14.76 7.90
N LYS A 511 39.82 15.04 6.76
CA LYS A 511 39.02 16.27 6.54
C LYS A 511 37.53 16.10 6.81
N ARG A 512 37.08 14.89 7.14
CA ARG A 512 35.67 14.59 7.33
C ARG A 512 35.14 15.24 8.62
N VAL A 513 33.89 15.68 8.57
CA VAL A 513 33.18 16.31 9.68
C VAL A 513 31.96 15.47 10.03
N ALA A 514 31.67 15.35 11.33
CA ALA A 514 30.44 14.72 11.80
C ALA A 514 29.21 15.56 11.47
N ASP A 515 28.09 14.86 11.25
CA ASP A 515 26.81 15.50 10.99
C ASP A 515 26.35 16.24 12.26
N LYS A 516 25.80 17.44 12.06
CA LYS A 516 25.24 18.26 13.15
C LYS A 516 23.94 17.65 13.67
N PRO A 517 23.51 18.01 14.89
CA PRO A 517 22.19 17.64 15.38
C PRO A 517 21.06 18.07 14.43
N LEU A 518 19.94 17.34 14.47
CA LEU A 518 18.77 17.62 13.64
C LEU A 518 18.27 19.06 13.85
N THR A 519 18.07 19.78 12.75
CA THR A 519 17.57 21.17 12.79
C THR A 519 16.04 21.22 12.75
N GLU A 520 15.48 22.36 13.15
CA GLU A 520 14.03 22.60 13.09
C GLU A 520 13.51 22.42 11.65
N ASP A 521 14.21 22.99 10.66
CA ASP A 521 13.80 22.97 9.25
C ASP A 521 13.84 21.55 8.66
N GLN A 522 14.81 20.72 9.07
CA GLN A 522 14.87 19.32 8.67
C GLN A 522 13.65 18.54 9.19
N MET A 523 13.30 18.72 10.47
CA MET A 523 12.16 18.02 11.07
C MET A 523 10.81 18.54 10.57
N MET A 524 10.72 19.84 10.34
CA MET A 524 9.58 20.50 9.70
C MET A 524 9.38 19.98 8.27
N GLY A 525 10.46 19.92 7.48
CA GLY A 525 10.45 19.39 6.12
C GLY A 525 10.07 17.91 6.06
N GLU A 526 10.63 17.07 6.95
CA GLU A 526 10.29 15.64 7.01
C GLU A 526 8.82 15.42 7.37
N THR A 527 8.28 16.20 8.31
CA THR A 527 6.85 16.12 8.70
C THR A 527 5.95 16.58 7.54
N LEU A 528 6.32 17.66 6.85
CA LEU A 528 5.61 18.17 5.68
C LEU A 528 5.59 17.17 4.53
N ALA A 529 6.72 16.48 4.30
CA ALA A 529 6.87 15.49 3.25
C ALA A 529 5.94 14.28 3.37
N LEU A 530 5.45 13.97 4.58
CA LEU A 530 4.43 12.93 4.79
C LEU A 530 3.10 13.32 4.16
N VAL A 531 2.66 14.57 4.35
CA VAL A 531 1.39 15.09 3.81
C VAL A 531 1.48 15.33 2.30
N LEU A 532 2.64 15.79 1.82
CA LEU A 532 2.89 16.01 0.39
C LEU A 532 2.98 14.70 -0.40
N GLY A 533 3.62 13.67 0.19
CA GLY A 533 3.88 12.40 -0.49
C GLY A 533 2.68 11.47 -0.60
N ASN A 534 1.62 11.67 0.18
CA ASN A 534 0.43 10.82 0.16
C ASN A 534 -0.87 11.63 0.28
N THR A 535 -1.73 11.49 -0.73
CA THR A 535 -3.02 12.20 -0.83
C THR A 535 -4.03 11.79 0.23
N ARG A 536 -3.94 10.60 0.83
CA ARG A 536 -4.82 10.13 1.91
C ARG A 536 -4.47 10.69 3.30
N ILE A 537 -3.21 11.09 3.51
CA ILE A 537 -2.77 11.72 4.76
C ILE A 537 -3.25 13.17 4.79
N TRP A 538 -4.10 13.52 5.75
CA TRP A 538 -4.65 14.87 5.91
C TRP A 538 -3.82 15.76 6.82
N SER A 539 -3.23 15.15 7.85
CA SER A 539 -2.25 15.81 8.71
C SER A 539 -1.20 14.83 9.20
N ALA A 540 -0.02 15.35 9.51
CA ALA A 540 1.09 14.61 10.07
C ALA A 540 1.80 15.46 11.12
N ALA A 541 2.34 14.82 12.14
CA ALA A 541 2.97 15.50 13.26
C ALA A 541 4.18 14.72 13.77
N THR A 542 5.22 15.43 14.20
CA THR A 542 6.33 14.83 14.94
C THR A 542 6.40 15.43 16.33
N PHE A 543 5.93 14.71 17.34
CA PHE A 543 5.88 15.16 18.73
C PHE A 543 7.16 14.76 19.47
N TRP A 544 7.95 15.74 19.91
CA TRP A 544 9.11 15.47 20.76
C TRP A 544 8.73 15.52 22.23
N ASP A 545 9.30 14.63 23.05
CA ASP A 545 9.12 14.72 24.51
C ASP A 545 9.91 15.91 25.09
N ARG A 546 9.58 16.29 26.32
CA ARG A 546 10.13 17.47 27.00
C ARG A 546 11.66 17.45 27.00
N ARG A 547 12.27 18.53 26.50
CA ARG A 547 13.74 18.74 26.41
C ARG A 547 14.47 17.63 25.65
N LYS A 548 13.81 16.94 24.71
CA LYS A 548 14.44 15.92 23.86
C LYS A 548 14.91 16.44 22.51
N PHE A 549 14.41 17.60 22.07
CA PHE A 549 14.89 18.28 20.87
C PHE A 549 15.94 19.35 21.23
N THR A 550 16.92 19.56 20.35
CA THR A 550 18.03 20.49 20.62
C THR A 550 17.56 21.93 20.79
N ASN A 551 18.04 22.60 21.84
CA ASN A 551 17.76 24.01 22.14
C ASN A 551 16.26 24.38 22.27
N ARG A 552 15.37 23.41 22.51
CA ARG A 552 13.92 23.62 22.72
C ARG A 552 13.38 22.81 23.89
N THR A 553 12.43 23.39 24.62
CA THR A 553 11.71 22.69 25.70
C THR A 553 10.64 21.77 25.15
N LEU A 554 9.86 22.28 24.19
CA LEU A 554 8.82 21.60 23.45
C LEU A 554 9.03 21.89 21.96
N PHE A 555 8.85 20.88 21.13
CA PHE A 555 8.91 21.02 19.67
C PHE A 555 7.98 20.00 19.04
N ALA A 556 7.01 20.45 18.25
CA ALA A 556 6.03 19.58 17.63
C ALA A 556 5.58 20.14 16.28
N PRO A 557 6.36 19.96 15.19
CA PRO A 557 5.92 20.29 13.85
C PRO A 557 4.65 19.49 13.51
N TYR A 558 3.65 20.20 12.99
CA TYR A 558 2.34 19.70 12.59
C TYR A 558 2.00 20.23 11.20
N ALA A 559 2.07 19.35 10.20
CA ALA A 559 1.74 19.63 8.82
C ALA A 559 0.30 19.23 8.52
N TYR A 560 -0.43 20.01 7.74
CA TYR A 560 -1.79 19.66 7.32
C TYR A 560 -2.19 20.31 6.00
N LYS A 561 -3.22 19.74 5.38
CA LYS A 561 -3.91 20.31 4.22
C LYS A 561 -5.40 20.49 4.52
N ARG A 562 -6.01 21.49 3.89
CA ARG A 562 -7.45 21.81 4.07
C ARG A 562 -8.33 21.28 2.94
N GLU A 563 -7.76 21.15 1.76
CA GLU A 563 -8.43 20.73 0.53
C GLU A 563 -7.63 19.58 -0.11
N LEU A 564 -8.28 18.79 -0.96
CA LEU A 564 -7.63 17.74 -1.74
C LEU A 564 -6.94 18.36 -2.97
N ASN A 565 -5.85 17.75 -3.42
CA ASN A 565 -5.10 18.14 -4.63
C ASN A 565 -4.64 19.61 -4.66
N THR A 566 -4.28 20.19 -3.51
CA THR A 566 -3.73 21.55 -3.45
C THR A 566 -2.21 21.59 -3.63
N ARG A 567 -1.71 22.76 -4.05
CA ARG A 567 -0.27 23.10 -4.01
C ARG A 567 0.09 23.99 -2.80
N LYS A 568 -0.88 24.22 -1.91
CA LYS A 568 -0.77 25.04 -0.71
C LYS A 568 -0.94 24.18 0.54
N PHE A 569 0.01 24.27 1.45
CA PHE A 569 0.10 23.47 2.67
C PHE A 569 0.37 24.37 3.88
N ASN A 570 -0.02 23.88 5.05
CA ASN A 570 0.21 24.57 6.31
C ASN A 570 1.12 23.73 7.20
N LEU A 571 2.01 24.41 7.92
CA LEU A 571 2.94 23.80 8.86
C LEU A 571 3.00 24.66 10.12
N GLU A 572 2.73 24.09 11.28
CA GLU A 572 2.71 24.82 12.55
C GLU A 572 3.48 24.07 13.62
N ASP A 573 4.19 24.78 14.50
CA ASP A 573 4.72 24.19 15.72
C ASP A 573 3.69 24.24 16.85
N LEU A 574 3.18 23.08 17.25
CA LEU A 574 2.17 22.96 18.30
C LEU A 574 2.70 23.30 19.70
N ALA A 575 4.02 23.42 19.89
CA ALA A 575 4.62 23.94 21.12
C ALA A 575 4.17 25.37 21.47
N ARG A 576 3.56 26.09 20.51
CA ARG A 576 2.96 27.42 20.71
C ARG A 576 1.83 27.43 21.75
N PHE A 577 1.06 26.35 21.84
CA PHE A 577 -0.09 26.28 22.75
C PHE A 577 0.39 26.05 24.19
N ASN A 578 0.84 27.12 24.84
CA ASN A 578 1.31 27.11 26.23
C ASN A 578 0.15 27.36 27.23
N LYS A 579 -1.02 26.76 26.97
CA LYS A 579 -2.15 26.77 27.90
C LYS A 579 -2.17 25.43 28.63
N THR A 580 -2.26 25.47 29.96
CA THR A 580 -2.35 24.28 30.80
C THR A 580 -3.49 23.37 30.33
N GLY A 581 -3.18 22.13 29.95
CA GLY A 581 -4.16 21.15 29.47
C GLY A 581 -4.42 21.12 27.95
N GLU A 582 -3.81 22.02 27.16
CA GLU A 582 -3.85 21.98 25.69
C GLU A 582 -2.50 21.56 25.07
N GLU A 583 -1.55 21.08 25.88
CA GLU A 583 -0.25 20.60 25.40
C GLU A 583 -0.41 19.29 24.62
N TYR A 584 0.37 19.11 23.55
CA TYR A 584 0.34 17.88 22.77
C TYR A 584 0.79 16.64 23.55
N ILE A 585 1.55 16.83 24.64
CA ILE A 585 2.03 15.75 25.53
C ILE A 585 0.87 15.15 26.34
N ASP A 586 -0.16 15.95 26.62
CA ASP A 586 -1.31 15.51 27.41
C ASP A 586 -2.28 14.64 26.60
N LYS A 587 -2.10 14.58 25.27
CA LYS A 587 -2.92 13.73 24.40
C LYS A 587 -2.84 12.26 24.82
N PRO A 588 -3.96 11.51 24.78
CA PRO A 588 -4.04 10.16 25.33
C PRO A 588 -3.06 9.18 24.66
N PHE A 589 -2.91 9.24 23.33
CA PHE A 589 -1.97 8.38 22.61
C PHE A 589 -0.50 8.65 22.99
N PHE A 590 -0.13 9.91 23.24
CA PHE A 590 1.24 10.27 23.58
C PHE A 590 1.59 9.75 24.98
N ARG A 591 0.69 9.95 25.95
CA ARG A 591 0.85 9.43 27.32
C ARG A 591 0.94 7.91 27.33
N LEU A 592 0.07 7.23 26.57
CA LEU A 592 0.06 5.78 26.47
C LEU A 592 1.39 5.23 25.92
N LEU A 593 1.88 5.80 24.81
CA LEU A 593 3.15 5.37 24.23
C LEU A 593 4.34 5.68 25.16
N LYS A 594 4.37 6.86 25.78
CA LYS A 594 5.41 7.22 26.74
C LYS A 594 5.45 6.27 27.94
N GLN A 595 4.29 5.90 28.48
CA GLN A 595 4.19 4.95 29.60
C GLN A 595 4.61 3.53 29.18
N ARG A 596 4.16 3.08 28.00
CA ARG A 596 4.52 1.76 27.45
C ARG A 596 6.03 1.60 27.30
N TRP A 597 6.71 2.64 26.82
CA TRP A 597 8.14 2.63 26.50
C TRP A 597 9.03 3.31 27.54
N ALA A 598 8.59 3.35 28.80
CA ALA A 598 9.36 3.98 29.87
C ALA A 598 10.61 3.17 30.27
N SER A 599 10.58 1.84 30.14
CA SER A 599 11.67 0.96 30.62
C SER A 599 11.96 -0.28 29.78
N ASN A 600 10.98 -0.84 29.05
CA ASN A 600 11.16 -2.06 28.27
C ASN A 600 11.37 -1.72 26.77
N PHE A 601 12.48 -2.20 26.20
CA PHE A 601 12.83 -2.00 24.79
C PHE A 601 13.13 -3.32 24.05
N ASP A 602 12.94 -4.46 24.72
CA ASP A 602 13.38 -5.77 24.22
C ASP A 602 12.60 -6.24 22.98
N SER A 603 11.36 -5.74 22.82
CA SER A 603 10.55 -6.08 21.66
C SER A 603 10.91 -5.28 20.40
N LEU A 604 11.75 -4.24 20.50
CA LEU A 604 12.12 -3.41 19.35
C LEU A 604 12.93 -4.20 18.33
N GLU A 605 12.61 -3.98 17.05
CA GLU A 605 13.32 -4.65 15.98
C GLU A 605 14.73 -4.07 15.85
N LYS A 606 15.71 -4.98 15.74
CA LYS A 606 17.11 -4.63 15.58
C LYS A 606 17.51 -4.72 14.12
N TYR A 607 17.93 -3.60 13.53
CA TYR A 607 18.42 -3.53 12.16
C TYR A 607 19.94 -3.41 12.14
N TYR A 608 20.59 -4.21 11.31
CA TYR A 608 22.04 -4.24 11.14
C TYR A 608 22.46 -3.50 9.88
N LEU A 609 23.51 -2.69 9.99
CA LEU A 609 23.99 -1.82 8.93
C LEU A 609 25.46 -2.10 8.61
N LYS A 610 25.72 -2.37 7.33
CA LYS A 610 27.07 -2.42 6.75
C LYS A 610 27.30 -1.16 5.93
N ILE A 611 27.78 -0.12 6.59
CA ILE A 611 27.96 1.19 5.98
C ILE A 611 29.35 1.29 5.33
N ARG A 612 29.38 1.70 4.06
CA ARG A 612 30.58 2.06 3.30
C ARG A 612 30.46 3.46 2.73
N LEU A 613 31.38 4.31 3.14
CA LEU A 613 31.38 5.73 2.81
C LEU A 613 32.56 6.04 1.89
N ARG A 614 32.48 7.12 1.12
CA ARG A 614 33.61 7.61 0.33
C ARG A 614 34.78 7.99 1.24
N HIS A 615 36.01 7.71 0.79
CA HIS A 615 37.21 8.07 1.54
C HIS A 615 37.52 9.59 1.47
N ASN A 616 37.49 10.15 0.26
CA ASN A 616 37.88 11.53 -0.04
C ASN A 616 36.77 12.31 -0.78
N GLU A 617 36.94 13.62 -0.87
CA GLU A 617 36.04 14.55 -1.58
C GLU A 617 35.83 14.17 -3.06
N THR A 618 36.85 13.58 -3.69
CA THR A 618 36.83 13.14 -5.09
C THR A 618 36.10 11.82 -5.31
N GLY A 619 35.95 10.99 -4.27
CA GLY A 619 35.20 9.73 -4.34
C GLY A 619 35.93 8.59 -5.04
N GLU A 620 37.25 8.46 -4.89
CA GLU A 620 38.03 7.45 -5.61
C GLU A 620 37.73 6.01 -5.18
N TYR A 621 37.47 5.79 -3.89
CA TYR A 621 37.14 4.47 -3.33
C TYR A 621 36.23 4.59 -2.10
N ASP A 622 35.54 3.48 -1.79
CA ASP A 622 34.74 3.32 -0.58
C ASP A 622 35.55 2.71 0.57
N GLN A 623 35.34 3.23 1.77
CA GLN A 623 35.91 2.76 3.02
C GLN A 623 34.78 2.32 3.96
N ARG A 624 35.04 1.29 4.78
CA ARG A 624 34.12 0.87 5.84
C ARG A 624 33.98 1.98 6.88
N TYR A 625 32.77 2.14 7.41
CA TYR A 625 32.56 3.02 8.54
C TYR A 625 33.34 2.55 9.77
N GLU A 626 33.78 3.50 10.61
CA GLU A 626 34.70 3.25 11.72
C GLU A 626 34.09 2.34 12.79
N HIS A 627 32.79 2.50 13.06
CA HIS A 627 32.02 1.57 13.89
C HIS A 627 31.46 0.44 13.01
N TYR A 628 31.95 -0.78 13.17
CA TYR A 628 31.48 -1.94 12.40
C TYR A 628 31.46 -3.21 13.27
N PRO A 629 30.36 -3.99 13.30
CA PRO A 629 29.06 -3.73 12.66
C PRO A 629 28.21 -2.70 13.41
N ASN A 630 27.45 -1.90 12.67
CA ASN A 630 26.49 -0.94 13.24
C ASN A 630 25.11 -1.56 13.37
N PHE A 631 24.35 -1.14 14.37
CA PHE A 631 22.94 -1.49 14.50
C PHE A 631 22.17 -0.38 15.20
N TYR A 632 20.86 -0.39 15.05
CA TYR A 632 19.94 0.45 15.80
C TYR A 632 18.65 -0.31 16.08
N HIS A 633 17.94 0.11 17.13
CA HIS A 633 16.62 -0.39 17.48
C HIS A 633 15.54 0.56 16.96
N ALA A 634 14.49 0.01 16.35
CA ALA A 634 13.40 0.78 15.78
C ALA A 634 12.02 0.16 16.01
N ALA A 635 11.00 0.99 15.89
CA ALA A 635 9.61 0.56 15.98
C ALA A 635 9.17 -0.17 14.69
N THR A 636 8.19 -1.05 14.84
CA THR A 636 7.48 -1.74 13.75
C THR A 636 6.00 -1.36 13.83
N MET A 637 5.18 -1.88 12.92
CA MET A 637 3.74 -1.60 12.88
C MET A 637 3.04 -1.96 14.20
N ASP A 638 3.45 -3.06 14.83
CA ASP A 638 2.82 -3.58 16.06
C ASP A 638 3.14 -2.73 17.30
N HIS A 639 4.23 -1.94 17.23
CA HIS A 639 4.66 -1.05 18.31
C HIS A 639 3.89 0.29 18.33
N GLY A 640 3.20 0.61 17.24
CA GLY A 640 2.37 1.80 17.15
C GLY A 640 1.05 1.69 17.90
N TYR A 641 0.27 2.76 17.80
CA TYR A 641 -1.06 2.86 18.40
C TYR A 641 -2.02 3.56 17.44
N TRP A 642 -3.15 2.92 17.20
CA TRP A 642 -4.28 3.49 16.48
C TRP A 642 -5.22 4.18 17.46
N THR A 643 -5.51 5.46 17.23
CA THR A 643 -6.51 6.19 18.02
C THR A 643 -7.92 5.78 17.61
N THR A 644 -8.87 5.97 18.53
CA THR A 644 -10.29 5.98 18.16
C THR A 644 -10.57 7.12 17.19
N PRO A 645 -11.56 6.99 16.29
CA PRO A 645 -11.94 8.07 15.40
C PRO A 645 -12.53 9.25 16.17
N GLU A 646 -12.08 10.45 15.87
CA GLU A 646 -12.54 11.68 16.50
C GLU A 646 -12.78 12.77 15.46
N PHE A 647 -13.84 13.57 15.66
CA PHE A 647 -14.07 14.79 14.89
C PHE A 647 -13.55 16.00 15.67
N ASP A 648 -12.39 16.51 15.29
CA ASP A 648 -11.82 17.70 15.93
C ASP A 648 -12.47 18.99 15.39
N CYS A 649 -13.47 19.51 16.12
CA CYS A 649 -14.15 20.77 15.80
C CYS A 649 -13.24 22.01 15.84
N LYS A 650 -12.29 22.04 16.79
CA LYS A 650 -11.42 23.19 17.05
C LYS A 650 -10.11 23.08 16.28
N GLY A 651 -9.79 21.89 15.80
CA GLY A 651 -8.62 21.58 15.01
C GLY A 651 -8.60 22.21 13.64
N TYR A 652 -7.45 22.03 13.01
CA TYR A 652 -7.16 22.56 11.69
C TYR A 652 -7.85 21.75 10.57
N VAL A 653 -8.02 20.45 10.78
CA VAL A 653 -8.64 19.53 9.84
C VAL A 653 -10.01 19.09 10.39
N LYS A 654 -11.08 19.69 9.87
CA LYS A 654 -12.46 19.46 10.32
C LYS A 654 -13.09 18.26 9.63
N LYS A 655 -12.60 17.07 9.95
CA LYS A 655 -13.05 15.76 9.43
C LYS A 655 -13.08 14.73 10.55
N TRP A 656 -13.70 13.58 10.30
CA TRP A 656 -13.53 12.39 11.13
C TRP A 656 -12.12 11.85 10.90
N LEU A 657 -11.27 11.95 11.92
CA LEU A 657 -9.88 11.57 11.82
C LEU A 657 -9.60 10.32 12.62
N ILE A 658 -8.91 9.38 12.00
CA ILE A 658 -8.23 8.29 12.68
C ILE A 658 -6.73 8.52 12.60
N THR A 659 -6.04 8.43 13.74
CA THR A 659 -4.62 8.75 13.83
C THR A 659 -3.84 7.50 14.17
N TYR A 660 -2.78 7.25 13.41
CA TYR A 660 -1.76 6.26 13.76
C TYR A 660 -0.55 6.97 14.36
N ALA A 661 -0.11 6.53 15.53
CA ALA A 661 0.98 7.11 16.30
C ALA A 661 2.07 6.06 16.57
N VAL A 662 3.32 6.36 16.23
CA VAL A 662 4.47 5.45 16.36
C VAL A 662 5.60 6.11 17.15
N PRO A 663 6.19 5.43 18.16
CA PRO A 663 7.27 5.99 18.97
C PRO A 663 8.61 5.97 18.22
N PHE A 664 9.51 6.88 18.58
CA PHE A 664 10.92 6.84 18.18
C PHE A 664 11.85 7.02 19.38
N PHE A 665 13.06 6.50 19.22
CA PHE A 665 14.01 6.24 20.30
C PHE A 665 15.40 6.78 19.99
N GLY A 666 16.14 7.15 21.01
CA GLY A 666 17.53 7.59 20.90
C GLY A 666 18.30 7.34 22.19
N TRP A 667 19.61 7.55 22.16
CA TRP A 667 20.42 7.43 23.37
C TRP A 667 20.09 8.50 24.40
N ASP A 668 20.15 8.15 25.69
CA ASP A 668 20.16 9.15 26.77
C ASP A 668 21.40 10.06 26.67
N SER A 669 21.39 11.19 27.37
CA SER A 669 22.48 12.16 27.51
C SER A 669 23.84 11.53 27.85
N LEU A 670 23.85 10.47 28.66
CA LEU A 670 25.05 9.69 29.02
C LEU A 670 25.41 8.58 28.03
N LYS A 671 24.62 8.41 26.96
CA LYS A 671 24.75 7.35 25.94
C LYS A 671 24.82 5.92 26.49
N ALA A 672 24.20 5.68 27.63
CA ALA A 672 24.26 4.38 28.32
C ALA A 672 23.03 3.50 28.08
N LYS A 673 21.85 4.09 27.87
CA LYS A 673 20.58 3.38 27.69
C LYS A 673 19.74 4.02 26.60
N LEU A 674 18.94 3.18 25.93
CA LEU A 674 17.93 3.64 24.99
C LEU A 674 16.83 4.37 25.74
N GLU A 675 16.33 5.45 25.13
CA GLU A 675 15.31 6.31 25.72
C GLU A 675 14.23 6.66 24.69
N PHE A 676 12.98 6.70 25.13
CA PHE A 676 11.87 7.28 24.37
C PHE A 676 12.12 8.78 24.13
N LYS A 677 12.08 9.21 22.85
CA LYS A 677 12.32 10.62 22.48
C LYS A 677 11.06 11.33 21.99
N GLY A 678 10.07 10.60 21.50
CA GLY A 678 8.84 11.19 20.98
C GLY A 678 8.00 10.22 20.13
N VAL A 679 7.04 10.79 19.41
CA VAL A 679 6.06 10.07 18.59
C VAL A 679 5.87 10.76 17.24
N VAL A 680 5.87 10.00 16.15
CA VAL A 680 5.37 10.48 14.85
C VAL A 680 3.92 10.05 14.71
N ALA A 681 3.04 10.95 14.27
CA ALA A 681 1.63 10.65 14.06
C ALA A 681 1.16 11.08 12.68
N VAL A 682 0.29 10.29 12.06
CA VAL A 682 -0.38 10.60 10.80
C VAL A 682 -1.88 10.41 10.97
N SER A 683 -2.68 11.35 10.46
CA SER A 683 -4.14 11.32 10.56
C SER A 683 -4.77 11.21 9.17
N MET A 684 -5.65 10.23 9.03
CA MET A 684 -6.39 9.92 7.81
C MET A 684 -7.87 10.24 8.01
N ASN A 685 -8.59 10.50 6.92
CA ASN A 685 -10.03 10.68 6.98
C ASN A 685 -10.72 9.33 7.10
N MET A 686 -11.41 9.07 8.22
CA MET A 686 -12.13 7.82 8.46
C MET A 686 -13.15 7.50 7.36
N LEU A 687 -13.78 8.52 6.76
CA LEU A 687 -14.77 8.33 5.71
C LEU A 687 -14.22 7.78 4.39
N GLN A 688 -12.89 7.60 4.28
CA GLN A 688 -12.26 6.89 3.16
C GLN A 688 -12.18 5.37 3.39
N LEU A 689 -12.58 4.87 4.57
CA LEU A 689 -12.64 3.44 4.85
C LEU A 689 -13.86 2.82 4.17
N ASP A 690 -13.68 1.61 3.65
CA ASP A 690 -14.78 0.74 3.26
C ASP A 690 -15.38 0.06 4.49
N ILE A 691 -16.70 0.08 4.61
CA ILE A 691 -17.44 -0.59 5.69
C ILE A 691 -17.67 -2.07 5.34
N ASN A 692 -17.42 -2.97 6.29
CA ASN A 692 -17.74 -4.39 6.15
C ASN A 692 -19.03 -4.76 6.91
N GLN A 693 -20.11 -5.02 6.16
CA GLN A 693 -21.41 -5.39 6.72
C GLN A 693 -21.64 -6.90 6.84
N CYS A 694 -20.71 -7.71 6.32
CA CYS A 694 -20.87 -9.16 6.28
C CYS A 694 -20.69 -9.80 7.67
N PRO A 695 -21.11 -11.05 7.85
CA PRO A 695 -20.89 -11.78 9.09
C PRO A 695 -19.40 -11.97 9.35
N ASP A 696 -19.02 -11.85 10.62
CA ASP A 696 -17.66 -12.09 11.10
C ASP A 696 -17.71 -12.77 12.47
N ASN A 697 -16.55 -13.17 12.99
CA ASN A 697 -16.42 -13.78 14.30
C ASN A 697 -17.01 -12.88 15.40
N TYR A 698 -17.58 -13.51 16.43
CA TYR A 698 -18.24 -12.78 17.52
C TYR A 698 -17.28 -11.84 18.26
N TYR A 699 -16.01 -12.23 18.42
CA TYR A 699 -14.99 -11.46 19.13
C TYR A 699 -14.39 -10.31 18.31
N GLU A 700 -14.64 -10.23 17.00
CA GLU A 700 -14.13 -9.14 16.17
C GLU A 700 -14.96 -7.86 16.39
N PRO A 701 -14.34 -6.74 16.81
CA PRO A 701 -15.03 -5.49 17.11
C PRO A 701 -15.36 -4.72 15.82
N ASN A 702 -16.44 -5.11 15.14
CA ASN A 702 -16.96 -4.44 13.96
C ASN A 702 -18.42 -4.00 14.23
N ALA A 703 -18.67 -2.69 14.24
CA ALA A 703 -19.99 -2.12 14.50
C ALA A 703 -21.00 -2.47 13.38
N PHE A 704 -20.51 -2.76 12.18
CA PHE A 704 -21.33 -2.99 10.99
C PHE A 704 -21.56 -4.47 10.69
N LYS A 705 -20.94 -5.41 11.42
CA LYS A 705 -21.10 -6.85 11.13
C LYS A 705 -22.55 -7.31 11.28
N ASN A 706 -22.96 -8.30 10.48
CA ASN A 706 -24.32 -8.87 10.47
C ASN A 706 -25.45 -7.86 10.15
N THR A 707 -25.12 -6.76 9.47
CA THR A 707 -26.13 -5.75 9.11
C THR A 707 -26.56 -5.81 7.64
N HIS A 708 -25.92 -6.69 6.85
CA HIS A 708 -26.29 -6.94 5.46
C HIS A 708 -27.76 -7.40 5.33
N LYS A 709 -28.32 -7.23 4.13
CA LYS A 709 -29.71 -7.59 3.80
C LYS A 709 -29.81 -8.77 2.82
N CYS A 710 -28.71 -9.49 2.59
CA CYS A 710 -28.74 -10.76 1.84
C CYS A 710 -29.71 -11.77 2.47
N ASP A 711 -30.36 -12.57 1.63
CA ASP A 711 -31.20 -13.66 2.10
C ASP A 711 -30.35 -14.83 2.62
N GLU A 712 -30.30 -14.98 3.94
CA GLU A 712 -29.50 -16.00 4.64
C GLU A 712 -29.85 -17.46 4.28
N LYS A 713 -31.03 -17.72 3.71
CA LYS A 713 -31.45 -19.08 3.33
C LYS A 713 -30.86 -19.50 1.99
N SER A 714 -30.70 -18.58 1.06
CA SER A 714 -30.32 -18.87 -0.33
C SER A 714 -28.99 -18.26 -0.74
N SER A 715 -28.47 -17.30 0.02
CA SER A 715 -27.25 -16.54 -0.29
C SER A 715 -26.40 -16.24 0.95
N TYR A 716 -25.15 -15.85 0.73
CA TYR A 716 -24.21 -15.39 1.75
C TYR A 716 -23.54 -14.08 1.32
N CYS A 717 -23.07 -13.31 2.30
CA CYS A 717 -22.46 -12.00 2.10
C CYS A 717 -20.96 -12.12 1.81
N VAL A 718 -20.46 -11.36 0.83
CA VAL A 718 -19.02 -11.17 0.57
C VAL A 718 -18.72 -9.67 0.44
N PRO A 719 -17.77 -9.12 1.21
CA PRO A 719 -17.46 -7.69 1.16
C PRO A 719 -16.84 -7.28 -0.17
N ILE A 720 -17.07 -6.03 -0.58
CA ILE A 720 -16.49 -5.41 -1.78
C ILE A 720 -15.76 -4.14 -1.34
N LEU A 721 -14.48 -4.05 -1.71
CA LEU A 721 -13.65 -2.87 -1.45
C LEU A 721 -13.93 -1.77 -2.50
N GLY A 722 -13.70 -0.51 -2.13
CA GLY A 722 -13.85 0.64 -3.02
C GLY A 722 -15.23 1.27 -3.07
N ARG A 723 -16.08 1.01 -2.09
CA ARG A 723 -17.44 1.59 -1.98
C ARG A 723 -17.49 2.75 -0.99
N GLY A 724 -16.41 3.01 -0.27
CA GLY A 724 -16.29 4.06 0.74
C GLY A 724 -17.10 3.76 2.00
N TYR A 725 -17.29 4.80 2.81
CA TYR A 725 -17.95 4.70 4.11
C TYR A 725 -19.48 4.77 3.97
N GLU A 726 -20.04 3.87 3.15
CA GLU A 726 -21.45 3.77 2.79
C GLU A 726 -21.99 2.34 2.96
N THR A 727 -23.31 2.18 3.02
CA THR A 727 -23.95 0.85 3.02
C THR A 727 -23.96 0.22 1.64
N GLY A 728 -24.12 -1.10 1.61
CA GLY A 728 -24.16 -1.89 0.38
C GLY A 728 -22.79 -2.26 -0.16
N GLY A 729 -21.71 -2.10 0.63
CA GLY A 729 -20.34 -2.50 0.31
C GLY A 729 -20.11 -4.01 0.25
N TYR A 730 -21.05 -4.79 -0.29
CA TYR A 730 -21.00 -6.25 -0.34
C TYR A 730 -21.77 -6.79 -1.55
N LYS A 731 -21.56 -8.06 -1.87
CA LYS A 731 -22.38 -8.85 -2.79
C LYS A 731 -23.04 -10.00 -2.06
N CYS A 732 -24.26 -10.33 -2.47
CA CYS A 732 -24.96 -11.54 -2.03
C CYS A 732 -24.73 -12.66 -3.05
N GLU A 733 -23.83 -13.58 -2.75
CA GLU A 733 -23.53 -14.74 -3.59
C GLU A 733 -24.41 -15.93 -3.21
N CYS A 734 -24.88 -16.69 -4.20
CA CYS A 734 -25.77 -17.83 -3.94
C CYS A 734 -25.04 -18.97 -3.23
N LEU A 735 -25.71 -19.61 -2.27
CA LEU A 735 -25.22 -20.80 -1.58
C LEU A 735 -25.14 -22.02 -2.50
N GLN A 736 -24.39 -23.04 -2.07
CA GLN A 736 -24.34 -24.34 -2.75
C GLN A 736 -25.74 -24.93 -2.92
N GLY A 737 -26.09 -25.35 -4.15
CA GLY A 737 -27.42 -25.87 -4.48
C GLY A 737 -28.45 -24.80 -4.80
N PHE A 738 -28.07 -23.51 -4.75
CA PHE A 738 -28.88 -22.40 -5.25
C PHE A 738 -28.25 -21.80 -6.51
N GLU A 739 -29.07 -21.12 -7.32
CA GLU A 739 -28.65 -20.48 -8.56
C GLU A 739 -29.26 -19.08 -8.71
N TYR A 740 -28.52 -18.21 -9.39
CA TYR A 740 -28.98 -16.88 -9.76
C TYR A 740 -30.03 -17.01 -10.88
N PRO A 741 -31.29 -16.56 -10.66
CA PRO A 741 -32.39 -16.91 -11.54
C PRO A 741 -32.54 -16.00 -12.76
N TYR A 742 -31.83 -14.87 -12.84
CA TYR A 742 -32.08 -13.82 -13.83
C TYR A 742 -31.05 -13.79 -14.98
N GLU A 743 -31.51 -13.31 -16.15
CA GLU A 743 -30.71 -13.08 -17.35
C GLU A 743 -29.97 -11.74 -17.22
N ASP A 744 -28.90 -11.72 -16.43
CA ASP A 744 -28.03 -10.56 -16.24
C ASP A 744 -26.56 -10.89 -16.55
N LEU A 745 -25.72 -9.87 -16.61
CA LEU A 745 -24.26 -9.99 -16.75
C LEU A 745 -23.55 -10.34 -15.43
N ILE A 746 -24.30 -10.45 -14.33
CA ILE A 746 -23.79 -10.72 -12.98
C ILE A 746 -24.37 -12.04 -12.44
N THR A 747 -23.70 -12.64 -11.46
CA THR A 747 -24.12 -13.89 -10.82
C THR A 747 -24.47 -13.73 -9.33
N TYR A 748 -24.65 -12.49 -8.88
CA TYR A 748 -24.87 -12.12 -7.48
C TYR A 748 -25.77 -10.89 -7.42
N TYR A 749 -26.32 -10.59 -6.24
CA TYR A 749 -27.04 -9.33 -6.02
C TYR A 749 -26.10 -8.28 -5.41
N ASP A 750 -26.04 -7.09 -6.02
CA ASP A 750 -25.24 -5.96 -5.53
C ASP A 750 -25.88 -5.41 -4.24
N GLY A 751 -25.09 -5.34 -3.16
CA GLY A 751 -25.54 -4.87 -1.85
C GLY A 751 -26.11 -3.46 -1.87
N GLN A 752 -25.61 -2.55 -2.71
CA GLN A 752 -26.18 -1.19 -2.79
C GLN A 752 -27.63 -1.21 -3.30
N LEU A 753 -27.93 -2.08 -4.28
CA LEU A 753 -29.30 -2.26 -4.77
C LEU A 753 -30.18 -2.94 -3.71
N VAL A 754 -29.63 -3.92 -3.01
CA VAL A 754 -30.36 -4.63 -1.94
C VAL A 754 -30.73 -3.67 -0.79
N GLU A 755 -29.80 -2.84 -0.33
CA GLU A 755 -30.06 -1.86 0.73
C GLU A 755 -31.04 -0.76 0.28
N ALA A 756 -30.92 -0.27 -0.96
CA ALA A 756 -31.84 0.74 -1.49
C ALA A 756 -33.28 0.22 -1.61
N GLU A 757 -33.46 -1.00 -2.12
CA GLU A 757 -34.79 -1.63 -2.21
C GLU A 757 -35.35 -1.98 -0.83
N PHE A 758 -34.50 -2.31 0.14
CA PHE A 758 -34.91 -2.47 1.54
C PHE A 758 -35.38 -1.15 2.15
N GLU A 759 -34.68 -0.05 1.89
CA GLU A 759 -35.07 1.28 2.38
C GLU A 759 -36.42 1.74 1.78
N ASN A 760 -36.75 1.33 0.55
CA ASN A 760 -38.09 1.52 -0.02
C ASN A 760 -39.17 0.80 0.80
N ILE A 761 -38.91 -0.40 1.33
CA ILE A 761 -39.85 -1.12 2.21
C ILE A 761 -40.10 -0.32 3.49
N VAL A 762 -39.01 0.14 4.12
CA VAL A 762 -39.09 0.91 5.37
C VAL A 762 -39.95 2.16 5.17
N ASN A 763 -39.74 2.88 4.06
CA ASN A 763 -40.47 4.09 3.69
C ASN A 763 -41.85 3.85 3.06
N ASP A 764 -42.32 2.60 2.98
CA ASP A 764 -43.62 2.23 2.37
C ASP A 764 -43.77 2.71 0.90
N LYS A 765 -42.69 2.56 0.14
CA LYS A 765 -42.60 2.82 -1.30
C LYS A 765 -42.63 1.51 -2.09
N GLU A 766 -42.77 1.62 -3.40
CA GLU A 766 -42.68 0.48 -4.32
C GLU A 766 -41.27 -0.13 -4.27
N SER A 767 -41.17 -1.45 -4.14
CA SER A 767 -39.90 -2.17 -3.97
C SER A 767 -39.93 -3.52 -4.68
N ARG A 768 -38.74 -4.01 -5.07
CA ARG A 768 -38.55 -5.37 -5.59
C ARG A 768 -37.65 -6.23 -4.68
N PHE A 769 -37.44 -5.82 -3.43
CA PHE A 769 -36.54 -6.50 -2.49
C PHE A 769 -36.79 -8.02 -2.35
N ASP A 770 -38.06 -8.46 -2.38
CA ASP A 770 -38.41 -9.88 -2.25
C ASP A 770 -37.83 -10.76 -3.39
N THR A 771 -37.50 -10.14 -4.52
CA THR A 771 -36.91 -10.80 -5.70
C THR A 771 -35.42 -11.10 -5.54
N PHE A 772 -34.74 -10.48 -4.56
CA PHE A 772 -33.31 -10.66 -4.27
C PHE A 772 -33.02 -11.90 -3.44
N LYS A 773 -33.46 -13.05 -3.95
CA LYS A 773 -33.25 -14.38 -3.36
C LYS A 773 -32.73 -15.32 -4.44
N CYS A 774 -31.81 -16.20 -4.10
CA CYS A 774 -31.40 -17.25 -5.04
C CYS A 774 -32.46 -18.36 -5.06
N ARG A 775 -32.65 -19.01 -6.20
CA ARG A 775 -33.62 -20.12 -6.31
C ARG A 775 -32.90 -21.46 -6.16
N LEU A 776 -33.64 -22.50 -5.77
CA LEU A 776 -33.09 -23.86 -5.70
C LEU A 776 -32.69 -24.36 -7.10
N ALA A 777 -31.46 -24.84 -7.23
CA ALA A 777 -30.94 -25.37 -8.50
C ALA A 777 -31.70 -26.62 -8.94
N GLY A 778 -32.08 -26.68 -10.22
CA GLY A 778 -32.77 -27.86 -10.78
C GLY A 778 -34.27 -27.99 -10.46
N ALA A 779 -34.86 -27.02 -9.74
CA ALA A 779 -36.32 -27.03 -9.49
C ALA A 779 -37.16 -26.99 -10.78
N ALA A 780 -36.63 -26.39 -11.86
CA ALA A 780 -37.28 -26.35 -13.17
C ALA A 780 -37.06 -27.61 -14.04
N SER A 781 -36.12 -28.50 -13.68
CA SER A 781 -35.87 -29.76 -14.42
C SER A 781 -36.72 -30.93 -13.91
N LEU A 782 -37.48 -30.74 -12.83
CA LEU A 782 -38.57 -31.64 -12.46
C LEU A 782 -39.74 -31.44 -13.44
N GLN A 783 -39.54 -31.81 -14.71
CA GLN A 783 -40.66 -32.35 -15.46
C GLN A 783 -41.06 -33.62 -14.71
N VAL A 784 -42.15 -33.54 -13.95
CA VAL A 784 -42.79 -34.74 -13.43
C VAL A 784 -43.09 -35.58 -14.66
N GLN A 785 -42.32 -36.65 -14.84
CA GLN A 785 -42.47 -37.52 -15.99
C GLN A 785 -43.88 -38.11 -15.86
N PHE A 786 -44.82 -37.64 -16.70
CA PHE A 786 -46.23 -38.03 -16.63
C PHE A 786 -46.42 -39.55 -16.64
N THR A 787 -45.45 -40.29 -17.20
CA THR A 787 -45.38 -41.75 -17.18
C THR A 787 -45.25 -42.33 -15.77
N ILE A 788 -44.44 -41.75 -14.88
CA ILE A 788 -44.25 -42.26 -13.51
C ILE A 788 -45.51 -41.98 -12.66
N LEU A 789 -46.11 -40.80 -12.80
CA LEU A 789 -47.39 -40.50 -12.17
C LEU A 789 -48.52 -41.40 -12.71
N ALA A 790 -48.57 -41.65 -14.02
CA ALA A 790 -49.56 -42.53 -14.62
C ALA A 790 -49.38 -43.99 -14.16
N VAL A 791 -48.14 -44.48 -14.04
CA VAL A 791 -47.84 -45.82 -13.52
C VAL A 791 -48.18 -45.93 -12.04
N LEU A 792 -47.85 -44.94 -11.22
CA LEU A 792 -48.24 -44.92 -9.80
C LEU A 792 -49.75 -44.81 -9.62
N ALA A 793 -50.45 -44.05 -10.46
CA ALA A 793 -51.91 -43.98 -10.48
C ALA A 793 -52.54 -45.31 -10.92
N LEU A 794 -51.99 -46.00 -11.92
CA LEU A 794 -52.42 -47.33 -12.36
C LEU A 794 -52.17 -48.41 -11.30
N VAL A 795 -51.02 -48.37 -10.64
CA VAL A 795 -50.71 -49.30 -9.54
C VAL A 795 -51.60 -49.02 -8.33
N GLY A 796 -51.85 -47.76 -8.00
CA GLY A 796 -52.82 -47.37 -6.97
C GLY A 796 -54.25 -47.81 -7.30
N TRP A 797 -54.68 -47.66 -8.56
CA TRP A 797 -55.98 -48.12 -9.03
C TRP A 797 -56.11 -49.65 -8.98
N MET A 798 -55.07 -50.39 -9.37
CA MET A 798 -55.05 -51.85 -9.27
C MET A 798 -55.02 -52.34 -7.82
N LEU A 799 -54.34 -51.64 -6.91
CA LEU A 799 -54.34 -51.97 -5.48
C LEU A 799 -55.69 -51.68 -4.81
N LEU A 800 -56.38 -50.62 -5.21
CA LEU A 800 -57.73 -50.31 -4.73
C LEU A 800 -58.78 -51.30 -5.24
N HIS A 801 -58.67 -51.77 -6.49
CA HIS A 801 -59.58 -52.79 -7.03
C HIS A 801 -59.34 -54.20 -6.48
N ARG A 802 -58.14 -54.49 -5.97
CA ARG A 802 -57.83 -55.80 -5.36
C ARG A 802 -58.48 -56.00 -3.98
N ASN A 803 -59.04 -54.95 -3.37
CA ASN A 803 -59.79 -55.02 -2.10
C ASN A 803 -61.32 -55.08 -2.29
N GLN A 804 -61.82 -55.24 -3.52
CA GLN A 804 -63.26 -55.40 -3.83
C GLN A 804 -63.61 -56.76 -4.48
N CYS A 805 -62.80 -57.80 -4.25
CA CYS A 805 -63.14 -59.19 -4.57
C CYS A 805 -62.97 -60.08 -3.36
#